data_AF-A0A952WIE8-F1
#
_entry.id   AF-A0A952WIE8-F1
#
_cell.length_a   1.000
_cell.length_b   1.000
_cell.length_c   1.000
_cell.angle_alpha   90.00
_cell.angle_beta   90.00
_cell.angle_gamma   90.00
#
_symmetry.space_group_name_H-M   'P 1'
#
loop_
_entity.id
_entity.type
_entity.pdbx_description
1 polymer ?
#
loop_
_entity_poly.entity_id
_entity_poly.type
_entity_poly.pdbx_seq_one_letter_code
_entity_poly.pdbx_strand_id
1 'polypeptide(L)'
;MSISPNRRSYFLGVLLANAAGAALCLTAAAGNVVPGDNAVILQWFECKWTDMEKKVPDWFMAGYGAVWLPPISRCLDVGSAGYNPFDRFDLGSPSAPTAYGTADFFDAARGELQRADGQVYIDAIYNHNGARDTSSGFQANGGWPGFWMNSAPGNPSKLPTDNWGDFHNGNGSGYLQSENPGGSNYNLYNGDLVSLIDIAQESNNVFIRHPVAAGDPQNIPAGTLYNKPDPKNAQFYSNRSLAGTAVSNPGTFRYSGTLNFTFYPYDGLNGTAVADNGTGLLMRWTQWIMDVHKVDGFRLDAIKHVPSWFWDQYFDSIVYNRRTTPDGRKVIPFSFGESVESNQFCYDNYIRKPNNNNRSGDSWGNRDCLDLNGAGQLRDLVNASGNGSWQNVINAHLDNQDGNNDGTLGVNHIWSHDNGDGGDGGSAPPYPSATAQGMYAHAYLLTRPGVPNVYHNARGIARSGGFWPRQGMPTALGFNTDPAVNTPDGTLTKLVQIHNWVARNDINLINSTDPQNQSNADVLIFERRKFLGFGSYTASCLVATNDRYDAGTDVRFVKTSFPTGTRLIELTGNAADATVDPTNIIPEVLTTADFNGTPGWVLVTTPRNKTGTTTHNKGYLVYAPALPSGTLNLTGITSTIAADTNFVPSYRRRMTPIPVITGNSFQIQLTTSNGDTGIVGQPGANDNTDDNALFKIDQGYKDFNGNGVVDFDYTSAAGAGYEQFLTLKDPLYNKGYLINQGNYAQTIDASLLDEGVHYLSVVAFRHRGANDSPLFREFRQVFYVDRLPPIANITNIAPVINANPSANYLVKAGDRTVTRTHIIMNLAAAADPIASSNSFNQCTQSDRFDYSRAVSFVNGVNRVTLVSFELSGRSSVKDYYVNYFTTCPGDFNADGFVDDTDFVIFAAAYDALTDLRGDLNGDGQTDDSDFVIFAGAYNNLLCP
;
A
#
# COMPACT_ATOMS: atom_id res chain seq x y z
N MET A 1 61.95 -24.31 -24.99
CA MET A 1 62.66 -24.24 -23.70
C MET A 1 61.62 -24.51 -22.61
N SER A 2 61.44 -25.77 -22.19
CA SER A 2 62.17 -26.44 -21.08
C SER A 2 61.82 -25.81 -19.72
N ILE A 3 61.35 -26.47 -18.66
CA ILE A 3 61.11 -27.89 -18.29
C ILE A 3 60.19 -27.82 -17.03
N SER A 4 59.30 -28.82 -16.86
CA SER A 4 58.46 -29.09 -15.65
C SER A 4 59.29 -29.56 -14.42
N PRO A 5 58.81 -30.25 -13.35
CA PRO A 5 57.45 -30.49 -12.80
C PRO A 5 57.37 -30.53 -11.22
N ASN A 6 56.14 -30.69 -10.71
CA ASN A 6 55.70 -31.66 -9.67
C ASN A 6 56.13 -31.64 -8.18
N ARG A 7 55.10 -32.06 -7.37
CA ARG A 7 55.07 -32.99 -6.20
C ARG A 7 55.05 -32.37 -4.79
N ARG A 8 53.92 -32.52 -4.05
CA ARG A 8 53.47 -33.66 -3.16
C ARG A 8 54.03 -33.50 -1.74
N SER A 9 53.42 -33.87 -0.61
CA SER A 9 52.24 -34.62 -0.13
C SER A 9 52.16 -34.35 1.41
N TYR A 10 51.13 -34.64 2.22
CA TYR A 10 50.59 -35.95 2.69
C TYR A 10 49.34 -35.65 3.57
N PHE A 11 48.16 -36.23 3.34
CA PHE A 11 47.62 -37.54 3.79
C PHE A 11 47.43 -37.73 5.31
N LEU A 12 46.17 -37.86 5.77
CA LEU A 12 45.61 -39.11 6.32
C LEU A 12 44.07 -39.01 6.45
N GLY A 13 43.35 -40.08 6.09
CA GLY A 13 41.90 -40.20 6.21
C GLY A 13 41.46 -41.19 7.29
N VAL A 14 40.16 -41.21 7.58
CA VAL A 14 39.42 -42.32 8.18
C VAL A 14 38.08 -42.45 7.47
N LEU A 15 37.65 -43.69 7.26
CA LEU A 15 36.61 -44.20 6.36
C LEU A 15 35.39 -44.74 7.15
N LEU A 16 34.28 -44.97 6.43
CA LEU A 16 33.04 -45.74 6.74
C LEU A 16 31.83 -44.87 7.19
N ALA A 17 30.58 -45.04 6.74
CA ALA A 17 29.94 -45.84 5.68
C ALA A 17 28.47 -45.37 5.52
N ASN A 18 27.95 -45.38 4.29
CA ASN A 18 26.57 -45.53 3.81
C ASN A 18 25.35 -45.07 4.66
N ALA A 19 24.56 -44.14 4.11
CA ALA A 19 23.14 -44.37 3.79
C ALA A 19 22.64 -43.34 2.77
N ALA A 20 22.03 -43.83 1.69
CA ALA A 20 21.47 -43.05 0.61
C ALA A 20 20.15 -42.37 1.01
N GLY A 21 20.01 -41.10 0.63
CA GLY A 21 18.76 -40.38 0.52
C GLY A 21 18.95 -39.34 -0.56
N ALA A 22 18.65 -39.69 -1.81
CA ALA A 22 18.83 -38.82 -2.96
C ALA A 22 17.85 -37.65 -2.90
N ALA A 23 18.30 -36.53 -2.33
CA ALA A 23 17.68 -35.22 -2.55
C ALA A 23 18.01 -34.80 -3.99
N LEU A 24 17.14 -35.15 -4.93
CA LEU A 24 17.10 -34.53 -6.25
C LEU A 24 16.60 -33.09 -6.07
N CYS A 25 17.51 -32.19 -5.69
CA CYS A 25 17.33 -30.75 -5.89
C CYS A 25 17.18 -30.52 -7.40
N LEU A 26 15.94 -30.28 -7.83
CA LEU A 26 15.66 -29.61 -9.10
C LEU A 26 16.24 -28.19 -8.99
N THR A 27 17.46 -28.01 -9.49
CA THR A 27 18.01 -26.68 -9.77
C THR A 27 17.16 -26.06 -10.87
N ALA A 28 16.24 -25.17 -10.51
CA ALA A 28 15.58 -24.29 -11.46
C ALA A 28 16.66 -23.45 -12.15
N ALA A 29 16.77 -23.61 -13.47
CA ALA A 29 17.67 -22.81 -14.28
C ALA A 29 17.29 -21.33 -14.17
N ALA A 30 18.28 -20.47 -13.96
CA ALA A 30 18.13 -19.02 -14.05
C ALA A 30 17.52 -18.65 -15.41
N GLY A 31 16.27 -18.20 -15.38
CA GLY A 31 15.51 -17.77 -16.54
C GLY A 31 14.46 -16.77 -16.08
N ASN A 32 14.59 -15.55 -16.60
CA ASN A 32 13.59 -14.48 -16.71
C ASN A 32 12.34 -14.56 -15.84
N VAL A 33 12.12 -13.50 -15.04
CA VAL A 33 10.82 -13.12 -14.44
C VAL A 33 9.69 -13.57 -15.34
N VAL A 34 8.88 -14.53 -14.89
CA VAL A 34 7.71 -14.95 -15.65
C VAL A 34 6.77 -13.73 -15.73
N PRO A 35 6.43 -13.23 -16.93
CA PRO A 35 5.37 -12.24 -17.08
C PRO A 35 4.06 -12.92 -16.64
N GLY A 36 3.54 -12.60 -15.45
CA GLY A 36 2.35 -13.29 -14.96
C GLY A 36 1.88 -12.99 -13.55
N ASP A 37 2.73 -12.49 -12.65
CA ASP A 37 2.34 -12.14 -11.26
C ASP A 37 2.37 -10.62 -11.07
N ASN A 38 1.59 -9.89 -11.87
CA ASN A 38 1.43 -8.45 -11.64
C ASN A 38 0.52 -8.25 -10.43
N ALA A 39 1.02 -7.60 -9.39
CA ALA A 39 0.20 -7.25 -8.24
C ALA A 39 -1.01 -6.41 -8.69
N VAL A 40 -2.21 -6.82 -8.31
CA VAL A 40 -3.41 -5.99 -8.50
C VAL A 40 -3.27 -4.75 -7.62
N ILE A 41 -3.27 -3.58 -8.26
CA ILE A 41 -3.23 -2.29 -7.58
C ILE A 41 -4.65 -1.93 -7.15
N LEU A 42 -4.80 -1.48 -5.90
CA LEU A 42 -5.96 -0.72 -5.46
C LEU A 42 -5.61 0.77 -5.40
N GLN A 43 -6.17 1.57 -6.29
CA GLN A 43 -6.18 3.02 -6.12
C GLN A 43 -7.16 3.36 -5.01
N TRP A 44 -6.65 3.65 -3.81
CA TRP A 44 -7.45 3.76 -2.58
C TRP A 44 -7.47 5.19 -2.06
N PHE A 45 -8.50 5.93 -2.48
CA PHE A 45 -8.62 7.36 -2.24
C PHE A 45 -9.75 7.67 -1.27
N GLU A 46 -9.79 8.93 -0.82
CA GLU A 46 -10.79 9.43 0.13
C GLU A 46 -10.86 8.60 1.42
N CYS A 47 -9.73 8.08 1.89
CA CYS A 47 -9.61 7.32 3.13
C CYS A 47 -8.55 7.97 4.01
N LYS A 48 -8.86 8.25 5.29
CA LYS A 48 -7.84 8.72 6.24
C LYS A 48 -6.84 7.60 6.51
N TRP A 49 -5.59 7.96 6.78
CA TRP A 49 -4.54 6.99 7.09
C TRP A 49 -4.89 6.07 8.26
N THR A 50 -5.54 6.60 9.29
CA THR A 50 -6.08 5.83 10.44
C THR A 50 -7.08 4.76 10.02
N ASP A 51 -7.97 5.09 9.10
CA ASP A 51 -9.04 4.20 8.66
C ASP A 51 -8.51 3.18 7.65
N MET A 52 -7.49 3.57 6.87
CA MET A 52 -6.76 2.69 5.97
C MET A 52 -5.98 1.62 6.73
N GLU A 53 -5.18 2.00 7.74
CA GLU A 53 -4.46 1.07 8.63
C GLU A 53 -5.43 0.02 9.22
N LYS A 54 -6.59 0.48 9.72
CA LYS A 54 -7.63 -0.40 10.27
C LYS A 54 -8.19 -1.40 9.25
N LYS A 55 -8.21 -1.05 7.96
CA LYS A 55 -8.83 -1.84 6.88
C LYS A 55 -7.84 -2.64 6.05
N VAL A 56 -6.54 -2.60 6.35
CA VAL A 56 -5.54 -3.47 5.70
C VAL A 56 -5.91 -4.97 5.80
N PRO A 57 -6.52 -5.48 6.88
CA PRO A 57 -7.07 -6.85 6.91
C PRO A 57 -8.03 -7.16 5.75
N ASP A 58 -8.96 -6.25 5.44
CA ASP A 58 -9.92 -6.46 4.33
C ASP A 58 -9.24 -6.38 2.97
N TRP A 59 -8.28 -5.46 2.82
CA TRP A 59 -7.45 -5.32 1.62
C TRP A 59 -6.62 -6.58 1.35
N PHE A 60 -6.01 -7.14 2.39
CA PHE A 60 -5.26 -8.40 2.31
C PHE A 60 -6.18 -9.56 1.92
N MET A 61 -7.33 -9.71 2.56
CA MET A 61 -8.29 -10.77 2.27
C MET A 61 -8.88 -10.66 0.85
N ALA A 62 -9.00 -9.45 0.30
CA ALA A 62 -9.43 -9.21 -1.06
C ALA A 62 -8.42 -9.72 -2.11
N GLY A 63 -7.13 -9.85 -1.75
CA GLY A 63 -6.10 -10.38 -2.64
C GLY A 63 -5.28 -9.31 -3.37
N TYR A 64 -5.40 -8.03 -3.01
CA TYR A 64 -4.55 -7.00 -3.58
C TYR A 64 -3.08 -7.19 -3.17
N GLY A 65 -2.17 -6.74 -4.03
CA GLY A 65 -0.71 -6.78 -3.79
C GLY A 65 -0.04 -5.41 -3.84
N ALA A 66 -0.76 -4.37 -4.23
CA ALA A 66 -0.26 -3.01 -4.22
C ALA A 66 -1.38 -1.98 -3.99
N VAL A 67 -1.00 -0.78 -3.57
CA VAL A 67 -1.90 0.38 -3.48
C VAL A 67 -1.32 1.58 -4.23
N TRP A 68 -2.21 2.36 -4.83
CA TRP A 68 -1.94 3.73 -5.25
C TRP A 68 -2.69 4.67 -4.31
N LEU A 69 -1.93 5.43 -3.52
CA LEU A 69 -2.41 6.38 -2.53
C LEU A 69 -2.42 7.81 -3.08
N PRO A 70 -3.33 8.68 -2.61
CA PRO A 70 -3.39 10.08 -3.04
C PRO A 70 -2.11 10.86 -2.64
N PRO A 71 -1.93 12.08 -3.15
CA PRO A 71 -0.78 12.90 -2.79
C PRO A 71 -0.71 13.13 -1.27
N ILE A 72 0.50 12.98 -0.73
CA ILE A 72 0.74 13.02 0.73
C ILE A 72 1.29 14.36 1.23
N SER A 73 1.78 15.21 0.32
CA SER A 73 2.32 16.52 0.65
C SER A 73 1.22 17.53 0.96
N ARG A 74 1.52 18.48 1.83
CA ARG A 74 0.56 19.50 2.27
C ARG A 74 0.21 20.47 1.13
N CYS A 75 -1.09 20.73 1.01
CA CYS A 75 -1.66 21.80 0.20
C CYS A 75 -2.00 23.02 1.08
N LEU A 76 -2.24 24.19 0.46
CA LEU A 76 -2.73 25.36 1.19
C LEU A 76 -4.08 25.08 1.85
N ASP A 77 -4.96 24.38 1.14
CA ASP A 77 -6.28 24.00 1.63
C ASP A 77 -6.24 22.66 2.36
N VAL A 78 -6.59 22.65 3.65
CA VAL A 78 -6.60 21.44 4.51
C VAL A 78 -7.49 20.33 3.94
N GLY A 79 -8.57 20.69 3.26
CA GLY A 79 -9.48 19.75 2.61
C GLY A 79 -9.07 19.31 1.21
N SER A 80 -7.90 19.72 0.70
CA SER A 80 -7.48 19.39 -0.67
C SER A 80 -7.35 17.89 -0.93
N ALA A 81 -7.56 17.48 -2.18
CA ALA A 81 -7.28 16.13 -2.63
C ALA A 81 -5.78 15.84 -2.79
N GLY A 82 -4.94 16.90 -2.83
CA GLY A 82 -3.49 16.78 -2.89
C GLY A 82 -2.83 17.31 -4.17
N TYR A 83 -3.60 17.47 -5.26
CA TYR A 83 -3.11 17.86 -6.60
C TYR A 83 -2.69 19.32 -6.74
N ASN A 84 -2.69 20.10 -5.66
CA ASN A 84 -2.22 21.48 -5.63
C ASN A 84 -1.16 21.64 -4.52
N PRO A 85 -0.02 20.92 -4.60
CA PRO A 85 0.96 20.86 -3.51
C PRO A 85 1.48 22.26 -3.19
N PHE A 86 1.57 22.56 -1.90
CA PHE A 86 2.11 23.82 -1.40
C PHE A 86 3.52 23.63 -0.86
N ASP A 87 3.68 22.68 0.06
CA ASP A 87 4.96 22.33 0.66
C ASP A 87 5.18 20.82 0.54
N ARG A 88 6.20 20.42 -0.22
CA ARG A 88 6.51 19.01 -0.50
C ARG A 88 7.08 18.28 0.71
N PHE A 89 7.75 18.99 1.61
CA PHE A 89 8.43 18.42 2.77
C PHE A 89 7.56 18.47 4.04
N ASP A 90 6.34 18.97 3.95
CA ASP A 90 5.32 18.86 5.00
C ASP A 90 4.30 17.79 4.61
N LEU A 91 4.24 16.70 5.38
CA LEU A 91 3.29 15.58 5.20
C LEU A 91 2.13 15.61 6.22
N GLY A 92 1.93 16.76 6.87
CA GLY A 92 0.94 16.96 7.92
C GLY A 92 1.47 16.68 9.33
N SER A 93 1.00 17.48 10.28
CA SER A 93 1.28 17.36 11.71
C SER A 93 -0.02 17.42 12.52
N PRO A 94 -0.04 17.06 13.82
CA PRO A 94 -1.26 17.10 14.63
C PRO A 94 -2.01 18.44 14.62
N SER A 95 -1.28 19.56 14.57
CA SER A 95 -1.86 20.91 14.52
C SER A 95 -2.19 21.39 13.10
N ALA A 96 -1.67 20.72 12.07
CA ALA A 96 -1.84 21.08 10.67
C ALA A 96 -1.80 19.83 9.78
N PRO A 97 -2.82 18.95 9.87
CA PRO A 97 -2.85 17.71 9.10
C PRO A 97 -3.16 18.00 7.62
N THR A 98 -2.82 17.04 6.76
CA THR A 98 -3.40 16.97 5.41
C THR A 98 -4.87 16.53 5.51
N ALA A 99 -5.59 16.49 4.39
CA ALA A 99 -6.93 15.90 4.35
C ALA A 99 -6.96 14.45 4.86
N TYR A 100 -5.85 13.72 4.67
CA TYR A 100 -5.75 12.29 4.96
C TYR A 100 -5.15 11.99 6.35
N GLY A 101 -4.39 12.93 6.94
CA GLY A 101 -3.81 12.79 8.28
C GLY A 101 -2.42 13.42 8.43
N THR A 102 -1.64 12.89 9.37
CA THR A 102 -0.27 13.30 9.69
C THR A 102 0.75 12.36 9.02
N ALA A 103 2.03 12.75 9.05
CA ALA A 103 3.15 11.93 8.60
C ALA A 103 3.24 10.59 9.35
N ASP A 104 3.09 10.59 10.68
CA ASP A 104 3.19 9.38 11.50
C ASP A 104 2.04 8.40 11.22
N PHE A 105 0.82 8.90 10.99
CA PHE A 105 -0.28 8.05 10.56
C PHE A 105 -0.07 7.47 9.16
N PHE A 106 0.49 8.25 8.23
CA PHE A 106 0.86 7.74 6.90
C PHE A 106 1.90 6.61 7.02
N ASP A 107 2.96 6.82 7.81
CA ASP A 107 4.02 5.83 8.00
C ASP A 107 3.53 4.54 8.67
N ALA A 108 2.53 4.64 9.54
CA ALA A 108 1.87 3.50 10.15
C ALA A 108 0.99 2.73 9.15
N ALA A 109 0.14 3.42 8.39
CA ALA A 109 -0.69 2.81 7.36
C ALA A 109 0.16 2.14 6.27
N ARG A 110 1.20 2.82 5.79
CA ARG A 110 2.20 2.26 4.85
C ARG A 110 2.89 1.04 5.45
N GLY A 111 3.35 1.13 6.70
CA GLY A 111 4.02 0.02 7.36
C GLY A 111 3.12 -1.20 7.53
N GLU A 112 1.82 -1.01 7.76
CA GLU A 112 0.85 -2.09 7.86
C GLU A 112 0.55 -2.71 6.48
N LEU A 113 0.37 -1.90 5.45
CA LEU A 113 0.24 -2.36 4.06
C LEU A 113 1.48 -3.17 3.62
N GLN A 114 2.67 -2.69 3.95
CA GLN A 114 3.92 -3.40 3.68
C GLN A 114 3.98 -4.70 4.46
N ARG A 115 3.64 -4.72 5.76
CA ARG A 115 3.55 -5.96 6.54
C ARG A 115 2.61 -6.98 5.88
N ALA A 116 1.50 -6.53 5.29
CA ALA A 116 0.56 -7.35 4.51
C ALA A 116 1.06 -7.76 3.11
N ASP A 117 2.37 -7.69 2.85
CA ASP A 117 3.01 -7.97 1.55
C ASP A 117 2.59 -7.02 0.42
N GLY A 118 2.13 -5.81 0.78
CA GLY A 118 1.72 -4.77 -0.16
C GLY A 118 2.83 -3.82 -0.57
N GLN A 119 2.81 -3.41 -1.84
CA GLN A 119 3.63 -2.30 -2.34
C GLN A 119 2.84 -0.99 -2.26
N VAL A 120 3.46 0.07 -1.75
CA VAL A 120 2.85 1.39 -1.57
C VAL A 120 3.37 2.38 -2.60
N TYR A 121 2.51 2.73 -3.56
CA TYR A 121 2.73 3.80 -4.52
C TYR A 121 2.02 5.06 -4.07
N ILE A 122 2.71 6.20 -4.08
CA ILE A 122 2.08 7.49 -3.81
C ILE A 122 1.92 8.29 -5.10
N ASP A 123 0.89 9.11 -5.15
CA ASP A 123 0.75 10.13 -6.18
C ASP A 123 1.80 11.24 -6.00
N ALA A 124 2.50 11.59 -7.08
CA ALA A 124 3.64 12.49 -7.04
C ALA A 124 3.58 13.55 -8.14
N ILE A 125 3.61 14.82 -7.71
CA ILE A 125 3.43 16.00 -8.57
C ILE A 125 4.78 16.70 -8.77
N TYR A 126 5.26 16.69 -10.01
CA TYR A 126 6.50 17.36 -10.44
C TYR A 126 6.25 18.54 -11.38
N ASN A 127 5.01 18.70 -11.86
CA ASN A 127 4.65 19.73 -12.82
C ASN A 127 4.56 21.12 -12.19
N HIS A 128 3.75 21.26 -11.15
CA HIS A 128 3.32 22.56 -10.64
C HIS A 128 3.34 22.61 -9.11
N ASN A 129 3.05 23.79 -8.57
CA ASN A 129 2.58 23.97 -7.20
C ASN A 129 1.11 24.41 -7.19
N GLY A 130 0.59 24.81 -6.03
CA GLY A 130 -0.76 25.38 -5.92
C GLY A 130 -1.07 26.54 -6.87
N ALA A 131 -2.31 27.02 -6.84
CA ALA A 131 -2.79 28.05 -7.77
C ALA A 131 -1.88 29.28 -7.84
N ARG A 132 -1.63 29.80 -9.05
CA ARG A 132 -0.77 30.96 -9.27
C ARG A 132 -1.25 32.18 -8.46
N ASP A 133 -0.46 32.56 -7.46
CA ASP A 133 -0.69 33.76 -6.66
C ASP A 133 0.29 34.87 -7.07
N THR A 134 -0.25 36.03 -7.45
CA THR A 134 0.52 37.19 -7.91
C THR A 134 0.76 38.20 -6.78
N SER A 135 0.09 38.05 -5.64
CA SER A 135 -0.02 39.08 -4.63
C SER A 135 1.32 39.41 -3.95
N SER A 136 1.50 40.69 -3.61
CA SER A 136 2.65 41.15 -2.83
C SER A 136 2.75 40.49 -1.45
N GLY A 137 1.62 40.14 -0.83
CA GLY A 137 1.58 39.44 0.46
C GLY A 137 2.12 38.02 0.37
N PHE A 138 1.70 37.25 -0.65
CA PHE A 138 2.22 35.89 -0.86
C PHE A 138 3.73 35.90 -1.15
N GLN A 139 4.19 36.85 -1.98
CA GLN A 139 5.61 37.07 -2.22
C GLN A 139 6.37 37.38 -0.91
N ALA A 140 5.86 38.30 -0.09
CA ALA A 140 6.48 38.68 1.17
C ALA A 140 6.54 37.51 2.16
N ASN A 141 5.55 36.62 2.14
CA ASN A 141 5.52 35.41 2.96
C ASN A 141 6.60 34.39 2.58
N GLY A 142 7.23 34.52 1.40
CA GLY A 142 8.25 33.60 0.89
C GLY A 142 7.77 32.73 -0.28
N GLY A 143 6.55 32.95 -0.78
CA GLY A 143 5.99 32.18 -1.88
C GLY A 143 5.78 30.70 -1.54
N TRP A 144 6.05 29.82 -2.50
CA TRP A 144 5.99 28.37 -2.30
C TRP A 144 7.28 27.86 -1.63
N PRO A 145 7.19 27.19 -0.46
CA PRO A 145 8.34 26.69 0.28
C PRO A 145 9.34 25.91 -0.58
N GLY A 146 10.62 26.28 -0.47
CA GLY A 146 11.71 25.66 -1.20
C GLY A 146 11.88 26.10 -2.66
N PHE A 147 10.87 26.69 -3.30
CA PHE A 147 11.01 27.26 -4.65
C PHE A 147 11.31 28.75 -4.58
N TRP A 148 12.30 29.20 -5.35
CA TRP A 148 12.62 30.61 -5.40
C TRP A 148 11.64 31.33 -6.32
N MET A 149 10.85 32.21 -5.72
CA MET A 149 10.05 33.20 -6.42
C MET A 149 10.77 34.54 -6.29
N ASN A 150 11.15 35.15 -7.41
CA ASN A 150 11.79 36.46 -7.37
C ASN A 150 10.80 37.52 -6.86
N SER A 151 10.93 37.88 -5.58
CA SER A 151 10.08 38.85 -4.90
C SER A 151 10.35 40.25 -5.46
N ALA A 152 9.30 40.98 -5.82
CA ALA A 152 9.39 42.40 -6.17
C ALA A 152 8.69 43.22 -5.08
N PRO A 153 9.31 43.41 -3.88
CA PRO A 153 8.70 44.15 -2.78
C PRO A 153 8.49 45.61 -3.20
N GLY A 154 7.24 45.94 -3.55
CA GLY A 154 6.84 47.22 -4.15
C GLY A 154 5.90 47.08 -5.35
N ASN A 155 5.88 45.91 -6.00
CA ASN A 155 4.88 45.59 -7.01
C ASN A 155 3.65 44.94 -6.35
N PRO A 156 2.45 45.53 -6.40
CA PRO A 156 1.26 44.98 -5.75
C PRO A 156 0.87 43.59 -6.29
N SER A 157 1.14 43.33 -7.59
CA SER A 157 0.82 42.07 -8.27
C SER A 157 1.85 41.75 -9.36
N LYS A 158 2.48 40.56 -9.32
CA LYS A 158 3.35 40.11 -10.43
C LYS A 158 2.59 40.05 -11.75
N LEU A 159 3.23 40.51 -12.81
CA LEU A 159 2.73 40.45 -14.18
C LEU A 159 3.24 39.19 -14.90
N PRO A 160 2.57 38.75 -15.98
CA PRO A 160 3.02 37.60 -16.77
C PRO A 160 4.48 37.68 -17.20
N THR A 161 4.96 38.84 -17.64
CA THR A 161 6.33 39.03 -18.16
C THR A 161 7.39 39.23 -17.08
N ASP A 162 7.02 39.25 -15.80
CA ASP A 162 7.99 39.42 -14.72
C ASP A 162 8.93 38.21 -14.60
N ASN A 163 10.04 38.36 -13.88
CA ASN A 163 10.86 37.22 -13.49
C ASN A 163 10.12 36.43 -12.40
N TRP A 164 9.71 35.20 -12.71
CA TRP A 164 9.00 34.30 -11.79
C TRP A 164 9.92 33.33 -11.02
N GLY A 165 11.23 33.40 -11.22
CA GLY A 165 12.21 32.57 -10.51
C GLY A 165 12.22 31.13 -11.04
N ASP A 166 11.82 30.17 -10.21
CA ASP A 166 11.77 28.74 -10.55
C ASP A 166 10.45 28.31 -11.21
N PHE A 167 9.63 29.27 -11.65
CA PHE A 167 8.36 29.02 -12.34
C PHE A 167 8.36 29.66 -13.71
N HIS A 168 7.63 29.04 -14.65
CA HIS A 168 7.48 29.61 -15.98
C HIS A 168 6.70 30.93 -15.94
N ASN A 169 7.19 31.88 -16.74
CA ASN A 169 6.56 33.17 -16.94
C ASN A 169 5.50 33.10 -18.05
N GLY A 170 4.72 34.16 -18.16
CA GLY A 170 3.87 34.38 -19.31
C GLY A 170 4.56 35.24 -20.38
N ASN A 171 3.75 35.71 -21.33
CA ASN A 171 4.16 36.62 -22.39
C ASN A 171 3.35 37.92 -22.31
N GLY A 172 3.55 38.83 -23.26
CA GLY A 172 2.81 40.11 -23.33
C GLY A 172 1.29 39.97 -23.53
N SER A 173 0.81 38.77 -23.86
CA SER A 173 -0.59 38.41 -24.06
C SER A 173 -1.20 37.63 -22.87
N GLY A 174 -0.43 37.34 -21.81
CA GLY A 174 -0.92 36.68 -20.60
C GLY A 174 -0.05 35.52 -20.13
N TYR A 175 -0.52 34.81 -19.10
CA TYR A 175 0.11 33.57 -18.64
C TYR A 175 -0.05 32.46 -19.69
N LEU A 176 0.98 31.64 -19.84
CA LEU A 176 0.92 30.42 -20.65
C LEU A 176 0.07 29.37 -19.93
N GLN A 177 -0.65 28.53 -20.67
CA GLN A 177 -1.50 27.45 -20.14
C GLN A 177 -1.23 26.14 -20.90
N SER A 178 -1.37 25.00 -20.24
CA SER A 178 -1.06 23.68 -20.84
C SER A 178 -2.27 22.78 -21.06
N GLU A 179 -3.47 23.19 -20.65
CA GLU A 179 -4.70 22.39 -20.75
C GLU A 179 -5.47 22.52 -22.08
N ASN A 180 -5.23 23.57 -22.88
CA ASN A 180 -6.04 23.88 -24.07
C ASN A 180 -5.23 23.90 -25.38
N PRO A 181 -4.94 22.74 -25.99
CA PRO A 181 -4.24 22.65 -27.27
C PRO A 181 -4.89 23.52 -28.36
N GLY A 182 -4.08 24.39 -28.98
CA GLY A 182 -4.53 25.33 -30.01
C GLY A 182 -5.07 26.68 -29.50
N GLY A 183 -5.12 26.89 -28.18
CA GLY A 183 -5.41 28.19 -27.58
C GLY A 183 -4.30 29.22 -27.77
N SER A 184 -4.62 30.52 -27.61
CA SER A 184 -3.71 31.64 -27.92
C SER A 184 -2.44 31.72 -27.06
N ASN A 185 -2.46 31.17 -25.84
CA ASN A 185 -1.31 31.08 -24.93
C ASN A 185 -0.98 29.62 -24.58
N TYR A 186 -1.32 28.68 -25.46
CA TYR A 186 -1.04 27.27 -25.22
C TYR A 186 0.46 26.98 -25.31
N ASN A 187 0.98 26.35 -24.26
CA ASN A 187 2.28 25.69 -24.29
C ASN A 187 2.21 24.45 -23.38
N LEU A 188 2.51 23.28 -23.91
CA LEU A 188 2.43 22.01 -23.18
C LEU A 188 3.35 21.98 -21.96
N TYR A 189 4.57 22.53 -22.07
CA TYR A 189 5.64 22.38 -21.09
C TYR A 189 5.94 23.62 -20.26
N ASN A 190 5.47 24.79 -20.70
CA ASN A 190 5.76 26.06 -20.05
C ASN A 190 4.49 26.75 -19.52
N GLY A 191 3.36 26.04 -19.55
CA GLY A 191 2.04 26.59 -19.26
C GLY A 191 1.47 26.04 -17.96
N ASP A 192 0.82 26.90 -17.19
CA ASP A 192 0.08 26.48 -16.00
C ASP A 192 -0.96 25.42 -16.39
N LEU A 193 -1.11 24.40 -15.54
CA LEU A 193 -2.13 23.38 -15.72
C LEU A 193 -3.34 23.77 -14.87
N VAL A 194 -4.43 24.22 -15.50
CA VAL A 194 -5.67 24.60 -14.78
C VAL A 194 -5.38 25.64 -13.67
N SER A 195 -4.64 26.70 -14.02
CA SER A 195 -4.18 27.76 -13.11
C SER A 195 -3.20 27.36 -11.99
N LEU A 196 -2.72 26.11 -11.96
CA LEU A 196 -1.66 25.66 -11.06
C LEU A 196 -0.31 26.11 -11.60
N ILE A 197 0.50 26.78 -10.77
CA ILE A 197 1.72 27.45 -11.25
C ILE A 197 2.75 26.44 -11.72
N ASP A 198 3.15 26.55 -12.97
CA ASP A 198 4.06 25.61 -13.61
C ASP A 198 5.53 25.81 -13.22
N ILE A 199 6.20 24.74 -12.78
CA ILE A 199 7.60 24.75 -12.37
C ILE A 199 8.48 24.76 -13.62
N ALA A 200 9.47 25.64 -13.67
CA ALA A 200 10.51 25.61 -14.69
C ALA A 200 11.58 24.59 -14.32
N GLN A 201 11.48 23.35 -14.80
CA GLN A 201 12.42 22.28 -14.44
C GLN A 201 13.85 22.61 -14.92
N GLU A 202 14.01 23.40 -15.98
CA GLU A 202 15.29 23.87 -16.50
C GLU A 202 15.89 25.05 -15.70
N SER A 203 15.16 25.59 -14.71
CA SER A 203 15.65 26.67 -13.86
C SER A 203 16.95 26.27 -13.14
N ASN A 204 17.90 27.22 -13.07
CA ASN A 204 19.21 26.99 -12.48
C ASN A 204 19.54 27.98 -11.35
N ASN A 205 18.52 28.45 -10.63
CA ASN A 205 18.71 29.27 -9.44
C ASN A 205 19.12 28.35 -8.28
N VAL A 206 20.30 28.57 -7.69
CA VAL A 206 20.90 27.63 -6.72
C VAL A 206 20.89 28.23 -5.32
N PHE A 207 20.24 27.55 -4.38
CA PHE A 207 20.10 27.99 -2.99
C PHE A 207 20.12 26.80 -2.02
N ILE A 208 20.46 27.03 -0.76
CA ILE A 208 20.01 26.18 0.34
C ILE A 208 18.51 26.45 0.52
N ARG A 209 17.68 25.59 -0.07
CA ARG A 209 16.23 25.79 -0.20
C ARG A 209 15.42 25.56 1.08
N HIS A 210 15.93 24.78 2.03
CA HIS A 210 15.40 24.66 3.38
C HIS A 210 16.50 25.12 4.36
N PRO A 211 16.62 26.42 4.63
CA PRO A 211 17.69 26.97 5.44
C PRO A 211 17.82 26.29 6.82
N VAL A 212 19.02 25.87 7.19
CA VAL A 212 19.30 25.22 8.49
C VAL A 212 19.85 26.22 9.49
N ALA A 213 20.84 27.02 9.07
CA ALA A 213 21.51 28.01 9.89
C ALA A 213 21.18 29.44 9.41
N ALA A 214 20.96 30.34 10.37
CA ALA A 214 20.78 31.75 10.06
C ALA A 214 22.10 32.38 9.58
N GLY A 215 22.01 33.32 8.65
CA GLY A 215 23.17 34.07 8.14
C GLY A 215 24.00 33.37 7.06
N ASP A 216 23.65 32.14 6.66
CA ASP A 216 24.29 31.50 5.50
C ASP A 216 23.92 32.26 4.21
N PRO A 217 24.91 32.78 3.45
CA PRO A 217 24.65 33.57 2.25
C PRO A 217 24.09 32.76 1.07
N GLN A 218 24.15 31.42 1.12
CA GLN A 218 23.55 30.54 0.11
C GLN A 218 22.09 30.22 0.41
N ASN A 219 21.55 30.61 1.57
CA ASN A 219 20.14 30.43 1.89
C ASN A 219 19.25 31.07 0.82
N ILE A 220 18.17 30.37 0.47
CA ILE A 220 17.08 30.97 -0.28
C ILE A 220 16.59 32.23 0.46
N PRO A 221 16.24 33.33 -0.23
CA PRO A 221 15.71 34.51 0.42
C PRO A 221 14.53 34.19 1.34
N ALA A 222 14.66 34.52 2.62
CA ALA A 222 13.65 34.22 3.63
C ALA A 222 12.43 35.13 3.49
N GLY A 223 11.23 34.55 3.65
CA GLY A 223 9.99 35.28 3.75
C GLY A 223 9.60 35.63 5.19
N THR A 224 8.47 36.32 5.35
CA THR A 224 7.89 36.61 6.67
C THR A 224 7.30 35.36 7.34
N LEU A 225 6.95 34.32 6.58
CA LEU A 225 6.41 33.06 7.09
C LEU A 225 7.28 31.85 6.70
N TYR A 226 7.61 31.71 5.43
CA TYR A 226 8.28 30.54 4.85
C TYR A 226 9.76 30.78 4.55
N ASN A 227 10.48 29.71 4.19
CA ASN A 227 11.90 29.74 3.83
C ASN A 227 12.82 30.28 4.93
N LYS A 228 12.42 30.13 6.20
CA LYS A 228 13.20 30.59 7.36
C LYS A 228 14.24 29.54 7.80
N PRO A 229 15.39 29.99 8.33
CA PRO A 229 16.32 29.11 9.02
C PRO A 229 15.67 28.38 10.19
N ASP A 230 15.73 27.06 10.16
CA ASP A 230 15.36 26.18 11.26
C ASP A 230 16.35 24.99 11.29
N PRO A 231 17.06 24.74 12.40
CA PRO A 231 17.93 23.58 12.54
C PRO A 231 17.24 22.24 12.20
N LYS A 232 15.93 22.13 12.40
CA LYS A 232 15.15 20.93 12.06
C LYS A 232 15.10 20.66 10.56
N ASN A 233 15.31 21.66 9.71
CA ASN A 233 15.38 21.48 8.26
C ASN A 233 16.52 20.56 7.82
N ALA A 234 17.50 20.28 8.69
CA ALA A 234 18.55 19.30 8.42
C ALA A 234 17.99 17.92 8.04
N GLN A 235 16.80 17.56 8.55
CA GLN A 235 16.12 16.29 8.19
C GLN A 235 15.75 16.16 6.70
N PHE A 236 15.69 17.27 5.97
CA PHE A 236 15.37 17.31 4.55
C PHE A 236 16.61 17.21 3.66
N TYR A 237 17.79 17.00 4.24
CA TYR A 237 19.05 16.82 3.52
C TYR A 237 19.67 15.47 3.85
N SER A 238 20.35 14.89 2.86
CA SER A 238 21.17 13.70 3.08
C SER A 238 22.45 14.03 3.85
N ASN A 239 22.96 13.06 4.61
CA ASN A 239 24.20 13.16 5.36
C ASN A 239 25.39 12.85 4.44
N ARG A 240 26.11 13.90 4.02
CA ARG A 240 27.25 13.77 3.09
C ARG A 240 28.54 13.28 3.74
N SER A 241 28.57 13.10 5.07
CA SER A 241 29.68 12.44 5.75
C SER A 241 29.63 10.91 5.61
N LEU A 242 28.48 10.35 5.24
CA LEU A 242 28.30 8.92 4.98
C LEU A 242 28.73 8.56 3.54
N ALA A 243 28.97 7.27 3.31
CA ALA A 243 29.36 6.79 1.99
C ALA A 243 28.24 7.02 0.95
N GLY A 244 28.56 7.77 -0.11
CA GLY A 244 27.66 8.00 -1.22
C GLY A 244 27.60 6.81 -2.18
N THR A 245 26.44 6.62 -2.82
CA THR A 245 26.23 5.65 -3.89
C THR A 245 26.33 6.34 -5.25
N ALA A 246 27.27 5.90 -6.08
CA ALA A 246 27.41 6.39 -7.44
C ALA A 246 26.33 5.76 -8.36
N VAL A 247 25.68 6.59 -9.18
CA VAL A 247 24.70 6.18 -10.18
C VAL A 247 25.12 6.72 -11.53
N SER A 248 25.26 5.84 -12.52
CA SER A 248 25.61 6.17 -13.90
C SER A 248 24.41 5.88 -14.80
N ASN A 249 23.63 6.90 -15.12
CA ASN A 249 22.51 6.80 -16.05
C ASN A 249 23.05 6.73 -17.49
N PRO A 250 22.77 5.66 -18.26
CA PRO A 250 23.30 5.48 -19.60
C PRO A 250 22.65 6.40 -20.67
N GLY A 251 21.63 7.16 -20.29
CA GLY A 251 20.76 7.89 -21.22
C GLY A 251 19.70 6.98 -21.83
N THR A 252 18.93 7.55 -22.76
CA THR A 252 17.89 6.87 -23.53
C THR A 252 18.11 7.06 -25.03
N PHE A 253 17.31 6.40 -25.86
CA PHE A 253 17.31 6.62 -27.32
C PHE A 253 16.96 8.07 -27.71
N ARG A 254 16.27 8.83 -26.85
CA ARG A 254 15.91 10.25 -27.05
C ARG A 254 16.98 11.19 -26.48
N TYR A 255 17.52 10.84 -25.33
CA TYR A 255 18.53 11.62 -24.62
C TYR A 255 19.77 10.77 -24.40
N SER A 256 20.56 10.62 -25.46
CA SER A 256 21.79 9.82 -25.43
C SER A 256 22.88 10.48 -24.57
N GLY A 257 23.69 9.66 -23.92
CA GLY A 257 24.86 10.12 -23.16
C GLY A 257 24.75 9.79 -21.69
N THR A 258 25.90 9.58 -21.06
CA THR A 258 25.96 9.17 -19.67
C THR A 258 25.90 10.37 -18.72
N LEU A 259 25.00 10.30 -17.74
CA LEU A 259 24.93 11.27 -16.62
C LEU A 259 25.27 10.56 -15.31
N ASN A 260 26.16 11.17 -14.53
CA ASN A 260 26.65 10.60 -13.28
C ASN A 260 26.15 11.39 -12.09
N PHE A 261 25.66 10.68 -11.08
CA PHE A 261 25.18 11.23 -9.82
C PHE A 261 25.85 10.52 -8.65
N THR A 262 25.87 11.18 -7.50
CA THR A 262 26.23 10.56 -6.22
C THR A 262 25.18 10.92 -5.20
N PHE A 263 24.53 9.91 -4.65
CA PHE A 263 23.44 10.07 -3.68
C PHE A 263 23.88 9.58 -2.30
N TYR A 264 23.52 10.34 -1.28
CA TYR A 264 23.95 10.08 0.10
C TYR A 264 22.74 9.67 0.96
N PRO A 265 22.92 8.82 1.98
CA PRO A 265 21.82 8.42 2.86
C PRO A 265 21.26 9.58 3.67
N TYR A 266 19.97 9.50 4.04
CA TYR A 266 19.39 10.34 5.09
C TYR A 266 19.73 9.80 6.48
N ASP A 267 19.89 10.70 7.46
CA ASP A 267 20.30 10.36 8.84
C ASP A 267 19.70 11.36 9.85
N GLY A 268 18.37 11.52 9.78
CA GLY A 268 17.63 12.44 10.64
C GLY A 268 18.21 13.86 10.61
N LEU A 269 18.48 14.44 11.78
CA LEU A 269 18.99 15.82 11.91
C LEU A 269 20.48 16.00 11.56
N ASN A 270 21.19 14.95 11.14
CA ASN A 270 22.59 15.02 10.73
C ASN A 270 22.76 15.35 9.23
N GLY A 271 21.69 15.75 8.54
CA GLY A 271 21.74 16.11 7.13
C GLY A 271 22.64 17.32 6.86
N THR A 272 23.34 17.28 5.72
CA THR A 272 24.23 18.36 5.28
C THR A 272 23.47 19.29 4.34
N ALA A 273 23.14 20.50 4.81
CA ALA A 273 22.55 21.53 3.97
C ALA A 273 23.44 21.81 2.76
N VAL A 274 22.85 21.75 1.57
CA VAL A 274 23.54 21.99 0.31
C VAL A 274 22.67 22.80 -0.61
N ALA A 275 23.33 23.62 -1.44
CA ALA A 275 22.64 24.41 -2.43
C ALA A 275 22.23 23.57 -3.64
N ASP A 276 20.96 23.64 -4.03
CA ASP A 276 20.36 22.92 -5.16
C ASP A 276 19.46 23.86 -6.01
N ASN A 277 19.20 23.48 -7.26
CA ASN A 277 18.24 24.17 -8.14
C ASN A 277 16.82 23.54 -8.03
N GLY A 278 15.85 24.03 -8.81
CA GLY A 278 14.47 23.54 -8.74
C GLY A 278 14.36 22.05 -9.04
N THR A 279 15.08 21.55 -10.05
CA THR A 279 15.20 20.11 -10.31
C THR A 279 15.86 19.36 -9.16
N GLY A 280 16.92 19.91 -8.57
CA GLY A 280 17.59 19.32 -7.40
C GLY A 280 16.68 19.22 -6.17
N LEU A 281 15.81 20.21 -5.93
CA LEU A 281 14.78 20.16 -4.90
C LEU A 281 13.80 18.99 -5.13
N LEU A 282 13.31 18.85 -6.37
CA LEU A 282 12.41 17.76 -6.74
C LEU A 282 13.07 16.40 -6.53
N MET A 283 14.32 16.23 -6.98
CA MET A 283 15.11 15.01 -6.73
C MET A 283 15.32 14.75 -5.24
N ARG A 284 15.62 15.79 -4.44
CA ARG A 284 15.84 15.66 -3.00
C ARG A 284 14.55 15.22 -2.29
N TRP A 285 13.40 15.74 -2.70
CA TRP A 285 12.10 15.30 -2.20
C TRP A 285 11.84 13.83 -2.54
N THR A 286 12.02 13.42 -3.80
CA THR A 286 11.88 12.01 -4.21
C THR A 286 12.76 11.11 -3.35
N GLN A 287 14.01 11.54 -3.11
CA GLN A 287 14.93 10.79 -2.26
C GLN A 287 14.43 10.71 -0.82
N TRP A 288 14.00 11.83 -0.24
CA TRP A 288 13.51 11.90 1.13
C TRP A 288 12.30 10.98 1.33
N ILE A 289 11.35 10.99 0.41
CA ILE A 289 10.17 10.14 0.45
C ILE A 289 10.55 8.64 0.38
N MET A 290 11.52 8.25 -0.44
CA MET A 290 11.97 6.85 -0.50
C MET A 290 12.83 6.44 0.69
N ASP A 291 13.76 7.29 1.12
CA ASP A 291 14.77 6.96 2.12
C ASP A 291 14.27 7.15 3.56
N VAL A 292 13.37 8.10 3.80
CA VAL A 292 12.78 8.36 5.13
C VAL A 292 11.40 7.72 5.24
N HIS A 293 10.51 7.97 4.28
CA HIS A 293 9.14 7.46 4.29
C HIS A 293 8.93 6.18 3.49
N LYS A 294 10.01 5.51 3.06
CA LYS A 294 10.03 4.09 2.62
C LYS A 294 8.93 3.67 1.64
N VAL A 295 8.46 4.56 0.77
CA VAL A 295 7.48 4.20 -0.27
C VAL A 295 8.12 3.25 -1.29
N ASP A 296 7.29 2.43 -1.94
CA ASP A 296 7.74 1.41 -2.90
C ASP A 296 7.80 1.90 -4.34
N GLY A 297 7.21 3.06 -4.63
CA GLY A 297 7.19 3.66 -5.96
C GLY A 297 6.18 4.80 -6.10
N PHE A 298 5.85 5.15 -7.35
CA PHE A 298 5.13 6.39 -7.64
C PHE A 298 4.10 6.25 -8.75
N ARG A 299 2.93 6.86 -8.56
CA ARG A 299 2.09 7.32 -9.68
C ARG A 299 2.51 8.76 -9.98
N LEU A 300 2.88 9.03 -11.24
CA LEU A 300 3.39 10.34 -11.66
C LEU A 300 2.25 11.15 -12.28
N ASP A 301 1.83 12.18 -11.55
CA ASP A 301 0.75 13.08 -11.96
C ASP A 301 1.12 13.90 -13.18
N ALA A 302 0.16 14.09 -14.09
CA ALA A 302 0.26 15.01 -15.22
C ALA A 302 1.61 14.90 -15.98
N ILE A 303 2.11 13.67 -16.16
CA ILE A 303 3.50 13.41 -16.60
C ILE A 303 3.84 14.10 -17.93
N LYS A 304 2.83 14.29 -18.79
CA LYS A 304 2.98 14.90 -20.11
C LYS A 304 3.28 16.40 -20.11
N HIS A 305 3.02 17.06 -18.99
CA HIS A 305 3.22 18.50 -18.82
C HIS A 305 4.65 18.81 -18.33
N VAL A 306 5.40 17.79 -17.90
CA VAL A 306 6.82 17.90 -17.58
C VAL A 306 7.66 17.41 -18.76
N PRO A 307 8.69 18.17 -19.21
CA PRO A 307 9.55 17.75 -20.30
C PRO A 307 10.17 16.35 -20.10
N SER A 308 10.18 15.52 -21.15
CA SER A 308 10.60 14.12 -21.03
C SER A 308 12.06 13.91 -20.61
N TRP A 309 12.94 14.90 -20.85
CA TRP A 309 14.32 14.87 -20.37
C TRP A 309 14.40 14.85 -18.83
N PHE A 310 13.47 15.50 -18.12
CA PHE A 310 13.46 15.50 -16.66
C PHE A 310 13.32 14.07 -16.13
N TRP A 311 12.37 13.34 -16.70
CA TRP A 311 12.10 11.96 -16.30
C TRP A 311 13.26 11.03 -16.63
N ASP A 312 13.74 11.08 -17.88
CA ASP A 312 14.79 10.19 -18.38
C ASP A 312 16.15 10.43 -17.70
N GLN A 313 16.47 11.68 -17.36
CA GLN A 313 17.79 12.06 -16.84
C GLN A 313 17.84 12.18 -15.33
N TYR A 314 16.79 12.70 -14.68
CA TYR A 314 16.82 13.05 -13.26
C TYR A 314 15.94 12.15 -12.41
N PHE A 315 14.65 12.00 -12.73
CA PHE A 315 13.75 11.12 -11.98
C PHE A 315 14.23 9.66 -11.98
N ASP A 316 14.49 9.09 -13.16
CA ASP A 316 14.94 7.70 -13.26
C ASP A 316 16.29 7.48 -12.52
N SER A 317 17.16 8.51 -12.51
CA SER A 317 18.43 8.46 -11.77
C SER A 317 18.28 8.49 -10.26
N ILE A 318 17.33 9.27 -9.73
CA ILE A 318 17.12 9.33 -8.29
C ILE A 318 16.48 8.05 -7.76
N VAL A 319 15.63 7.38 -8.55
CA VAL A 319 14.95 6.15 -8.10
C VAL A 319 15.75 4.88 -8.35
N TYR A 320 16.78 4.92 -9.21
CA TYR A 320 17.56 3.75 -9.60
C TYR A 320 18.12 2.97 -8.38
N ASN A 321 17.70 1.70 -8.25
CA ASN A 321 18.08 0.81 -7.15
C ASN A 321 17.92 1.42 -5.74
N ARG A 322 16.90 2.26 -5.54
CA ARG A 322 16.67 2.91 -4.24
C ARG A 322 15.73 2.16 -3.32
N ARG A 323 14.74 1.46 -3.87
CA ARG A 323 13.79 0.65 -3.07
C ARG A 323 14.52 -0.54 -2.45
N THR A 324 14.27 -0.77 -1.16
CA THR A 324 14.76 -1.97 -0.46
C THR A 324 13.64 -2.99 -0.41
N THR A 325 13.86 -4.19 -0.92
CA THR A 325 12.91 -5.30 -0.83
C THR A 325 12.95 -5.94 0.57
N PRO A 326 11.95 -6.75 0.95
CA PRO A 326 11.94 -7.44 2.25
C PRO A 326 13.17 -8.33 2.50
N ASP A 327 13.75 -8.89 1.44
CA ASP A 327 15.00 -9.67 1.47
C ASP A 327 16.29 -8.81 1.38
N GLY A 328 16.17 -7.50 1.53
CA GLY A 328 17.30 -6.57 1.64
C GLY A 328 17.95 -6.14 0.31
N ARG A 329 17.48 -6.64 -0.85
CA ARG A 329 17.99 -6.20 -2.15
C ARG A 329 17.59 -4.76 -2.45
N LYS A 330 18.41 -4.12 -3.27
CA LYS A 330 18.14 -2.83 -3.87
C LYS A 330 17.57 -3.01 -5.28
N VAL A 331 16.37 -2.48 -5.52
CA VAL A 331 15.67 -2.58 -6.81
C VAL A 331 15.17 -1.23 -7.28
N ILE A 332 14.93 -1.09 -8.59
CA ILE A 332 14.30 0.10 -9.16
C ILE A 332 12.80 0.05 -8.80
N PRO A 333 12.26 1.05 -8.08
CA PRO A 333 10.84 1.09 -7.77
C PRO A 333 10.02 1.15 -9.07
N PHE A 334 8.85 0.52 -9.06
CA PHE A 334 7.91 0.66 -10.15
C PHE A 334 7.30 2.07 -10.11
N SER A 335 7.25 2.75 -11.25
CA SER A 335 6.55 4.04 -11.37
C SER A 335 5.70 4.07 -12.62
N PHE A 336 4.58 4.78 -12.61
CA PHE A 336 3.73 4.90 -13.80
C PHE A 336 3.09 6.27 -13.91
N GLY A 337 3.12 6.85 -15.10
CA GLY A 337 2.66 8.22 -15.35
C GLY A 337 1.26 8.33 -15.96
N GLU A 338 0.59 9.42 -15.63
CA GLU A 338 -0.65 9.83 -16.28
C GLU A 338 -0.35 10.76 -17.48
N SER A 339 -0.48 10.23 -18.69
CA SER A 339 -0.30 10.99 -19.93
C SER A 339 -1.55 10.90 -20.81
N VAL A 340 -2.40 11.94 -20.76
CA VAL A 340 -3.62 12.04 -21.59
C VAL A 340 -3.26 12.34 -23.04
N GLU A 341 -2.77 11.33 -23.76
CA GLU A 341 -2.24 11.38 -25.11
C GLU A 341 -2.40 10.04 -25.84
N SER A 342 -2.02 9.99 -27.13
CA SER A 342 -2.01 8.73 -27.89
C SER A 342 -1.05 7.68 -27.29
N ASN A 343 -1.36 6.40 -27.47
CA ASN A 343 -0.51 5.30 -26.98
C ASN A 343 0.93 5.40 -27.50
N GLN A 344 1.12 5.72 -28.78
CA GLN A 344 2.44 5.90 -29.37
C GLN A 344 3.20 7.04 -28.69
N PHE A 345 2.55 8.17 -28.42
CA PHE A 345 3.17 9.29 -27.73
C PHE A 345 3.61 8.91 -26.31
N CYS A 346 2.75 8.20 -25.55
CA CYS A 346 3.09 7.70 -24.22
C CYS A 346 4.29 6.74 -24.26
N TYR A 347 4.25 5.76 -25.17
CA TYR A 347 5.32 4.78 -25.33
C TYR A 347 6.65 5.44 -25.69
N ASP A 348 6.64 6.39 -26.61
CA ASP A 348 7.84 7.10 -27.04
C ASP A 348 8.37 8.05 -25.98
N ASN A 349 7.52 8.71 -25.18
CA ASN A 349 7.97 9.83 -24.34
C ASN A 349 8.09 9.52 -22.84
N TYR A 350 7.34 8.56 -22.32
CA TYR A 350 7.18 8.43 -20.86
C TYR A 350 7.37 7.02 -20.32
N ILE A 351 7.54 6.03 -21.19
CA ILE A 351 7.87 4.67 -20.79
C ILE A 351 9.37 4.42 -20.91
N ARG A 352 9.96 3.91 -19.84
CA ARG A 352 11.35 3.41 -19.78
C ARG A 352 11.40 2.20 -18.85
N LYS A 353 11.26 1.02 -19.45
CA LYS A 353 11.35 -0.29 -18.79
C LYS A 353 11.59 -1.37 -19.85
N PRO A 354 12.10 -2.56 -19.49
CA PRO A 354 12.17 -3.71 -20.40
C PRO A 354 10.83 -3.95 -21.13
N ASN A 355 10.90 -4.11 -22.45
CA ASN A 355 9.76 -4.33 -23.35
C ASN A 355 10.21 -5.07 -24.62
N ASN A 356 9.27 -5.40 -25.52
CA ASN A 356 9.55 -6.27 -26.66
C ASN A 356 10.45 -5.65 -27.75
N ASN A 357 10.60 -4.33 -27.78
CA ASN A 357 11.39 -3.62 -28.79
C ASN A 357 12.84 -3.31 -28.37
N ASN A 358 13.23 -3.58 -27.11
CA ASN A 358 14.60 -3.39 -26.60
C ASN A 358 15.25 -2.04 -26.96
N ARG A 359 14.56 -0.91 -26.76
CA ARG A 359 15.12 0.41 -27.08
C ARG A 359 16.31 0.74 -26.15
N SER A 360 17.26 1.52 -26.66
CA SER A 360 18.44 1.91 -25.89
C SER A 360 18.06 2.63 -24.60
N GLY A 361 18.57 2.12 -23.47
CA GLY A 361 18.34 2.68 -22.12
C GLY A 361 17.09 2.17 -21.40
N ASP A 362 16.19 1.43 -22.07
CA ASP A 362 14.94 0.97 -21.46
C ASP A 362 15.16 -0.06 -20.35
N SER A 363 16.15 -0.95 -20.50
CA SER A 363 16.48 -1.98 -19.49
C SER A 363 17.02 -1.43 -18.17
N TRP A 364 17.32 -0.12 -18.13
CA TRP A 364 17.84 0.56 -16.95
C TRP A 364 16.73 1.20 -16.09
N GLY A 365 15.52 1.37 -16.63
CA GLY A 365 14.39 1.97 -15.94
C GLY A 365 13.32 0.96 -15.51
N ASN A 366 12.34 1.44 -14.76
CA ASN A 366 11.12 0.69 -14.40
C ASN A 366 9.90 1.63 -14.35
N ARG A 367 9.78 2.50 -15.36
CA ARG A 367 8.73 3.51 -15.49
C ARG A 367 7.79 3.20 -16.64
N ASP A 368 6.50 3.24 -16.39
CA ASP A 368 5.40 2.90 -17.30
C ASP A 368 4.37 4.05 -17.41
N CYS A 369 3.23 3.81 -18.07
CA CYS A 369 2.11 4.75 -18.16
C CYS A 369 0.77 4.09 -17.85
N LEU A 370 -0.21 4.88 -17.42
CA LEU A 370 -1.62 4.46 -17.39
C LEU A 370 -2.11 4.18 -18.83
N ASP A 371 -2.81 3.05 -19.03
CA ASP A 371 -3.48 2.72 -20.29
C ASP A 371 -4.81 3.48 -20.40
N LEU A 372 -4.74 4.79 -20.64
CA LEU A 372 -5.91 5.66 -20.68
C LEU A 372 -6.83 5.41 -21.90
N ASN A 373 -6.26 5.00 -23.03
CA ASN A 373 -7.03 4.70 -24.24
C ASN A 373 -7.82 3.39 -24.08
N GLY A 374 -7.18 2.34 -23.54
CA GLY A 374 -7.87 1.11 -23.17
C GLY A 374 -8.95 1.34 -22.12
N ALA A 375 -8.66 2.13 -21.08
CA ALA A 375 -9.63 2.51 -20.05
C ALA A 375 -10.83 3.26 -20.66
N GLY A 376 -10.59 4.21 -21.57
CA GLY A 376 -11.63 4.94 -22.29
C GLY A 376 -12.59 4.02 -23.03
N GLN A 377 -12.05 3.10 -23.85
CA GLN A 377 -12.88 2.16 -24.61
C GLN A 377 -13.64 1.15 -23.72
N LEU A 378 -13.07 0.76 -22.57
CA LEU A 378 -13.80 -0.05 -21.59
C LEU A 378 -15.00 0.70 -21.01
N ARG A 379 -14.86 1.99 -20.70
CA ARG A 379 -15.98 2.82 -20.24
C ARG A 379 -17.02 3.04 -21.32
N ASP A 380 -16.59 3.27 -22.57
CA ASP A 380 -17.50 3.41 -23.71
C ASP A 380 -18.32 2.13 -23.91
N LEU A 381 -17.69 0.95 -23.77
CA LEU A 381 -18.36 -0.35 -23.82
C LEU A 381 -19.41 -0.48 -22.69
N VAL A 382 -19.02 -0.16 -21.45
CA VAL A 382 -19.93 -0.19 -20.29
C VAL A 382 -21.15 0.72 -20.50
N ASN A 383 -20.91 1.95 -20.97
CA ASN A 383 -21.97 2.93 -21.21
C ASN A 383 -22.88 2.55 -22.38
N ALA A 384 -22.38 1.83 -23.38
CA ALA A 384 -23.15 1.41 -24.55
C ALA A 384 -24.18 0.31 -24.24
N SER A 385 -24.02 -0.42 -23.13
CA SER A 385 -24.98 -1.44 -22.63
C SER A 385 -25.41 -2.47 -23.68
N GLY A 386 -24.45 -3.05 -24.41
CA GLY A 386 -24.70 -4.03 -25.48
C GLY A 386 -24.79 -3.46 -26.89
N ASN A 387 -24.54 -2.15 -27.07
CA ASN A 387 -24.41 -1.52 -28.38
C ASN A 387 -22.95 -1.18 -28.73
N GLY A 388 -22.01 -1.60 -27.88
CA GLY A 388 -20.58 -1.38 -28.06
C GLY A 388 -19.93 -2.49 -28.88
N SER A 389 -18.59 -2.52 -28.88
CA SER A 389 -17.83 -3.62 -29.48
C SER A 389 -16.53 -3.83 -28.74
N TRP A 390 -16.24 -5.08 -28.33
CA TRP A 390 -14.93 -5.41 -27.75
C TRP A 390 -13.77 -5.18 -28.71
N GLN A 391 -14.02 -5.19 -30.03
CA GLN A 391 -12.97 -4.91 -31.01
C GLN A 391 -12.33 -3.53 -30.78
N ASN A 392 -13.11 -2.54 -30.35
CA ASN A 392 -12.61 -1.21 -30.05
C ASN A 392 -11.69 -1.23 -28.81
N VAL A 393 -12.08 -1.98 -27.77
CA VAL A 393 -11.28 -2.19 -26.56
C VAL A 393 -9.94 -2.85 -26.90
N ILE A 394 -9.98 -3.97 -27.63
CA ILE A 394 -8.80 -4.73 -28.04
C ILE A 394 -7.79 -3.85 -28.79
N ASN A 395 -8.27 -3.02 -29.71
CA ASN A 395 -7.42 -2.15 -30.52
C ASN A 395 -6.82 -0.98 -29.73
N ALA A 396 -7.40 -0.60 -28.60
CA ALA A 396 -7.08 0.65 -27.90
C ALA A 396 -6.00 0.51 -26.81
N HIS A 397 -5.60 -0.70 -26.44
CA HIS A 397 -4.64 -0.90 -25.37
C HIS A 397 -3.24 -0.41 -25.71
N LEU A 398 -2.59 0.22 -24.71
CA LEU A 398 -1.20 0.68 -24.78
C LEU A 398 -0.20 -0.46 -25.04
N ASP A 399 -0.50 -1.66 -24.55
CA ASP A 399 0.29 -2.87 -24.77
C ASP A 399 0.53 -3.17 -26.26
N ASN A 400 -0.40 -2.78 -27.15
CA ASN A 400 -0.26 -2.96 -28.59
C ASN A 400 0.96 -2.24 -29.21
N GLN A 401 1.59 -1.27 -28.51
CA GLN A 401 2.67 -0.46 -29.09
C GLN A 401 3.99 -1.21 -29.28
N ASP A 402 4.25 -2.28 -28.53
CA ASP A 402 5.47 -3.08 -28.71
C ASP A 402 5.27 -4.37 -29.51
N GLY A 403 4.11 -4.51 -30.15
CA GLY A 403 3.81 -5.59 -31.09
C GLY A 403 3.23 -6.85 -30.48
N ASN A 404 3.19 -6.96 -29.14
CA ASN A 404 2.58 -8.08 -28.43
C ASN A 404 1.44 -7.61 -27.51
N ASN A 405 0.68 -8.58 -26.97
CA ASN A 405 -0.24 -8.34 -25.86
C ASN A 405 0.12 -9.29 -24.71
N ASP A 406 1.26 -9.06 -24.08
CA ASP A 406 1.84 -9.87 -23.01
C ASP A 406 1.98 -9.10 -21.69
N GLY A 407 1.55 -7.84 -21.65
CA GLY A 407 1.53 -7.00 -20.46
C GLY A 407 2.85 -6.31 -20.16
N THR A 408 3.75 -6.20 -21.13
CA THR A 408 5.01 -5.46 -20.99
C THR A 408 4.77 -3.97 -20.81
N LEU A 409 3.68 -3.42 -21.36
CA LEU A 409 3.35 -2.00 -21.30
C LEU A 409 1.96 -1.75 -20.69
N GLY A 410 1.86 -0.67 -19.94
CA GLY A 410 0.61 -0.12 -19.48
C GLY A 410 0.12 -0.63 -18.13
N VAL A 411 -0.38 0.31 -17.34
CA VAL A 411 -1.17 0.05 -16.13
C VAL A 411 -2.64 0.16 -16.51
N ASN A 412 -3.31 -1.00 -16.54
CA ASN A 412 -4.67 -1.17 -17.02
C ASN A 412 -5.66 -0.77 -15.94
N HIS A 413 -6.71 -0.03 -16.30
CA HIS A 413 -7.79 0.34 -15.40
C HIS A 413 -9.07 0.60 -16.20
N ILE A 414 -10.19 0.80 -15.50
CA ILE A 414 -11.45 1.27 -16.10
C ILE A 414 -11.78 2.65 -15.55
N TRP A 415 -11.70 2.78 -14.23
CA TRP A 415 -12.03 4.00 -13.48
C TRP A 415 -10.79 4.55 -12.78
N SER A 416 -10.80 5.86 -12.51
CA SER A 416 -9.80 6.58 -11.72
C SER A 416 -10.47 7.74 -10.99
N HIS A 417 -9.71 8.48 -10.19
CA HIS A 417 -10.23 9.71 -9.58
C HIS A 417 -10.59 10.81 -10.59
N ASP A 418 -10.03 10.82 -11.80
CA ASP A 418 -10.35 11.81 -12.85
C ASP A 418 -11.45 11.36 -13.80
N ASN A 419 -11.59 10.05 -13.99
CA ASN A 419 -12.46 9.47 -15.01
C ASN A 419 -13.42 8.40 -14.46
N GLY A 420 -13.64 8.37 -13.14
CA GLY A 420 -14.65 7.53 -12.47
C GLY A 420 -16.08 7.71 -13.01
N ASP A 421 -17.00 6.92 -12.45
CA ASP A 421 -18.33 6.62 -13.01
C ASP A 421 -19.19 7.85 -13.37
N GLY A 422 -19.00 8.96 -12.67
CA GLY A 422 -19.66 10.22 -12.96
C GLY A 422 -19.12 11.39 -12.14
N GLY A 423 -19.64 12.60 -12.43
CA GLY A 423 -19.23 13.86 -11.82
C GLY A 423 -18.23 14.65 -12.67
N ASP A 424 -18.13 15.96 -12.40
CA ASP A 424 -17.23 16.90 -13.09
C ASP A 424 -16.07 17.38 -12.19
N GLY A 425 -15.98 16.84 -10.98
CA GLY A 425 -15.00 17.25 -9.96
C GLY A 425 -15.40 18.52 -9.19
N GLY A 426 -16.51 19.17 -9.52
CA GLY A 426 -17.00 20.37 -8.82
C GLY A 426 -17.88 20.08 -7.60
N SER A 427 -18.31 18.83 -7.41
CA SER A 427 -19.14 18.40 -6.28
C SER A 427 -18.92 16.93 -5.94
N ALA A 428 -19.47 16.49 -4.81
CA ALA A 428 -19.46 15.09 -4.42
C ALA A 428 -20.06 14.21 -5.53
N PRO A 429 -19.31 13.25 -6.10
CA PRO A 429 -19.83 12.42 -7.19
C PRO A 429 -20.97 11.52 -6.69
N PRO A 430 -21.85 11.01 -7.57
CA PRO A 430 -22.82 9.97 -7.20
C PRO A 430 -22.13 8.61 -6.97
N TYR A 431 -22.83 7.66 -6.33
CA TYR A 431 -22.42 6.25 -6.33
C TYR A 431 -22.76 5.61 -7.69
N PRO A 432 -21.89 4.73 -8.23
CA PRO A 432 -22.14 4.08 -9.49
C PRO A 432 -23.29 3.09 -9.37
N SER A 433 -24.20 3.12 -10.34
CA SER A 433 -25.22 2.08 -10.46
C SER A 433 -24.58 0.70 -10.65
N ALA A 434 -25.27 -0.38 -10.29
CA ALA A 434 -24.75 -1.73 -10.46
C ALA A 434 -24.37 -2.06 -11.92
N THR A 435 -25.04 -1.44 -12.90
CA THR A 435 -24.73 -1.55 -14.32
C THR A 435 -23.46 -0.79 -14.69
N ALA A 436 -23.33 0.46 -14.22
CA ALA A 436 -22.20 1.33 -14.52
C ALA A 436 -20.89 0.86 -13.86
N GLN A 437 -20.99 0.06 -12.79
CA GLN A 437 -19.85 -0.68 -12.22
C GLN A 437 -19.16 -1.63 -13.21
N GLY A 438 -19.84 -2.11 -14.27
CA GLY A 438 -19.20 -2.81 -15.39
C GLY A 438 -18.44 -4.09 -15.01
N MET A 439 -19.08 -5.02 -14.30
CA MET A 439 -18.39 -6.21 -13.76
C MET A 439 -17.78 -7.13 -14.82
N TYR A 440 -18.41 -7.26 -16.00
CA TYR A 440 -17.81 -8.02 -17.11
C TYR A 440 -16.54 -7.35 -17.66
N ALA A 441 -16.45 -6.03 -17.63
CA ALA A 441 -15.26 -5.28 -18.00
C ALA A 441 -14.14 -5.48 -16.95
N HIS A 442 -14.51 -5.55 -15.65
CA HIS A 442 -13.57 -5.91 -14.59
C HIS A 442 -13.06 -7.35 -14.72
N ALA A 443 -13.91 -8.30 -15.15
CA ALA A 443 -13.48 -9.66 -15.43
C ALA A 443 -12.42 -9.69 -16.53
N TYR A 444 -12.63 -8.95 -17.63
CA TYR A 444 -11.61 -8.76 -18.67
C TYR A 444 -10.34 -8.08 -18.14
N LEU A 445 -10.46 -6.94 -17.46
CA LEU A 445 -9.34 -6.18 -16.88
C LEU A 445 -8.45 -7.05 -15.99
N LEU A 446 -9.07 -7.80 -15.08
CA LEU A 446 -8.38 -8.63 -14.09
C LEU A 446 -7.89 -9.95 -14.67
N THR A 447 -8.29 -10.34 -15.88
CA THR A 447 -7.81 -11.60 -16.48
C THR A 447 -7.04 -11.41 -17.76
N ARG A 448 -6.79 -10.18 -18.21
CA ARG A 448 -5.82 -9.87 -19.26
C ARG A 448 -4.39 -9.69 -18.72
N PRO A 449 -3.35 -9.73 -19.57
CA PRO A 449 -1.98 -9.39 -19.21
C PRO A 449 -1.79 -7.92 -18.84
N GLY A 450 -0.70 -7.61 -18.14
CA GLY A 450 -0.35 -6.26 -17.68
C GLY A 450 -0.75 -6.01 -16.24
N VAL A 451 -0.43 -4.83 -15.71
CA VAL A 451 -0.69 -4.47 -14.30
C VAL A 451 -2.11 -3.94 -14.16
N PRO A 452 -3.04 -4.64 -13.47
CA PRO A 452 -4.39 -4.14 -13.30
C PRO A 452 -4.50 -3.19 -12.10
N ASN A 453 -5.31 -2.14 -12.24
CA ASN A 453 -5.63 -1.17 -11.21
C ASN A 453 -7.15 -1.04 -11.04
N VAL A 454 -7.62 -1.24 -9.81
CA VAL A 454 -9.01 -1.07 -9.40
C VAL A 454 -9.13 0.21 -8.58
N TYR A 455 -10.08 1.08 -8.94
CA TYR A 455 -10.30 2.33 -8.22
C TYR A 455 -11.36 2.20 -7.13
N HIS A 456 -11.02 2.59 -5.91
CA HIS A 456 -11.91 2.69 -4.76
C HIS A 456 -11.84 4.08 -4.13
N ASN A 457 -12.97 4.77 -4.15
CA ASN A 457 -13.20 5.99 -3.38
C ASN A 457 -13.95 5.61 -2.10
N ALA A 458 -13.26 5.69 -0.95
CA ALA A 458 -13.78 5.23 0.33
C ALA A 458 -14.82 6.17 0.94
N ARG A 459 -14.89 7.45 0.55
CA ARG A 459 -15.82 8.47 1.10
C ARG A 459 -15.63 8.79 2.58
N GLY A 460 -14.41 8.67 3.09
CA GLY A 460 -14.02 9.02 4.46
C GLY A 460 -13.54 10.47 4.66
N ILE A 461 -13.34 11.23 3.56
CA ILE A 461 -12.91 12.63 3.62
C ILE A 461 -14.12 13.56 3.42
N ALA A 462 -14.33 14.47 4.36
CA ALA A 462 -15.33 15.52 4.23
C ALA A 462 -14.73 16.69 3.45
N ARG A 463 -15.36 17.05 2.32
CA ARG A 463 -14.96 18.21 1.50
C ARG A 463 -16.09 19.23 1.49
N SER A 464 -15.74 20.51 1.46
CA SER A 464 -16.70 21.63 1.36
C SER A 464 -16.56 22.42 0.04
N GLY A 465 -15.55 22.10 -0.77
CA GLY A 465 -15.25 22.75 -2.04
C GLY A 465 -13.94 22.24 -2.64
N GLY A 466 -13.51 22.82 -3.77
CA GLY A 466 -12.32 22.41 -4.51
C GLY A 466 -12.56 21.18 -5.39
N PHE A 467 -11.48 20.49 -5.77
CA PHE A 467 -11.54 19.28 -6.58
C PHE A 467 -12.07 18.09 -5.77
N TRP A 468 -13.09 17.42 -6.31
CA TRP A 468 -13.65 16.20 -5.76
C TRP A 468 -13.23 14.99 -6.60
N PRO A 469 -12.39 14.08 -6.07
CA PRO A 469 -12.11 12.80 -6.70
C PRO A 469 -13.41 12.08 -7.08
N ARG A 470 -13.52 11.63 -8.34
CA ARG A 470 -14.70 10.90 -8.84
C ARG A 470 -14.96 9.62 -8.06
N GLN A 471 -16.12 9.00 -8.25
CA GLN A 471 -16.44 7.75 -7.58
C GLN A 471 -15.84 6.54 -8.31
N GLY A 472 -15.37 5.57 -7.51
CA GLY A 472 -14.91 4.26 -7.97
C GLY A 472 -15.81 3.12 -7.51
N MET A 473 -15.26 1.91 -7.49
CA MET A 473 -15.97 0.67 -7.15
C MET A 473 -16.29 0.63 -5.66
N PRO A 474 -17.58 0.63 -5.27
CA PRO A 474 -17.96 0.56 -3.85
C PRO A 474 -17.69 -0.83 -3.26
N THR A 475 -17.55 -1.87 -4.08
CA THR A 475 -17.37 -3.28 -3.69
C THR A 475 -15.90 -3.73 -3.60
N ALA A 476 -14.95 -2.81 -3.82
CA ALA A 476 -13.53 -3.15 -3.97
C ALA A 476 -12.92 -3.89 -2.76
N LEU A 477 -13.44 -3.68 -1.54
CA LEU A 477 -12.97 -4.34 -0.32
C LEU A 477 -13.93 -5.43 0.19
N GLY A 478 -14.79 -5.98 -0.68
CA GLY A 478 -15.70 -7.08 -0.32
C GLY A 478 -16.97 -6.65 0.40
N PHE A 479 -17.22 -5.35 0.48
CA PHE A 479 -18.41 -4.74 1.07
C PHE A 479 -18.86 -3.58 0.21
N ASN A 480 -20.12 -3.55 -0.22
CA ASN A 480 -20.65 -2.45 -1.00
C ASN A 480 -20.86 -1.21 -0.11
N THR A 481 -20.00 -0.21 -0.28
CA THR A 481 -20.00 1.01 0.54
C THR A 481 -21.10 2.02 0.19
N ASP A 482 -21.88 1.81 -0.88
CA ASP A 482 -23.04 2.64 -1.22
C ASP A 482 -24.03 2.62 -0.03
N PRO A 483 -24.37 3.77 0.58
CA PRO A 483 -25.32 3.85 1.67
C PRO A 483 -26.70 3.27 1.33
N ALA A 484 -27.11 3.26 0.06
CA ALA A 484 -28.36 2.67 -0.38
C ALA A 484 -28.33 1.12 -0.38
N VAL A 485 -27.14 0.52 -0.46
CA VAL A 485 -26.94 -0.94 -0.54
C VAL A 485 -26.36 -1.50 0.76
N ASN A 486 -25.21 -0.97 1.21
CA ASN A 486 -24.57 -1.19 2.52
C ASN A 486 -24.59 -2.65 2.99
N THR A 487 -24.12 -3.57 2.15
CA THR A 487 -24.09 -5.02 2.41
C THR A 487 -22.80 -5.67 1.92
N PRO A 488 -22.40 -6.84 2.47
CA PRO A 488 -21.27 -7.60 1.94
C PRO A 488 -21.47 -7.96 0.46
N ASP A 489 -20.42 -7.76 -0.34
CA ASP A 489 -20.42 -8.09 -1.77
C ASP A 489 -18.99 -8.43 -2.19
N GLY A 490 -18.73 -9.74 -2.33
CA GLY A 490 -17.43 -10.27 -2.71
C GLY A 490 -17.22 -10.40 -4.22
N THR A 491 -18.12 -9.87 -5.06
CA THR A 491 -18.08 -10.13 -6.51
C THR A 491 -16.77 -9.64 -7.14
N LEU A 492 -16.33 -8.42 -6.81
CA LEU A 492 -15.08 -7.87 -7.34
C LEU A 492 -13.84 -8.50 -6.70
N THR A 493 -13.83 -8.70 -5.39
CA THR A 493 -12.70 -9.34 -4.69
C THR A 493 -12.50 -10.79 -5.14
N LYS A 494 -13.57 -11.50 -5.50
CA LYS A 494 -13.48 -12.82 -6.14
C LYS A 494 -12.71 -12.78 -7.46
N LEU A 495 -12.93 -11.76 -8.30
CA LEU A 495 -12.16 -11.60 -9.54
C LEU A 495 -10.69 -11.27 -9.28
N VAL A 496 -10.40 -10.46 -8.25
CA VAL A 496 -9.01 -10.19 -7.81
C VAL A 496 -8.33 -11.49 -7.36
N GLN A 497 -9.02 -12.33 -6.60
CA GLN A 497 -8.50 -13.64 -6.21
C GLN A 497 -8.29 -14.56 -7.41
N ILE A 498 -9.24 -14.61 -8.36
CA ILE A 498 -9.11 -15.38 -9.60
C ILE A 498 -7.91 -14.91 -10.43
N HIS A 499 -7.65 -13.60 -10.52
CA HIS A 499 -6.44 -13.07 -11.14
C HIS A 499 -5.19 -13.74 -10.55
N ASN A 500 -5.07 -13.69 -9.23
CA ASN A 500 -3.93 -14.26 -8.51
C ASN A 500 -3.80 -15.78 -8.71
N TRP A 501 -4.90 -16.50 -8.90
CA TRP A 501 -4.86 -17.96 -9.02
C TRP A 501 -4.54 -18.48 -10.42
N VAL A 502 -5.01 -17.81 -11.48
CA VAL A 502 -4.99 -18.40 -12.85
C VAL A 502 -4.60 -17.48 -14.00
N ALA A 503 -4.55 -16.15 -13.81
CA ALA A 503 -4.41 -15.20 -14.91
C ALA A 503 -2.95 -14.99 -15.36
N ARG A 504 -2.33 -16.02 -15.99
CA ARG A 504 -0.89 -16.06 -16.31
C ARG A 504 -0.58 -15.92 -17.80
N ASN A 505 0.57 -15.33 -18.15
CA ASN A 505 1.13 -15.28 -19.50
C ASN A 505 0.27 -14.47 -20.52
N ASP A 506 0.41 -14.72 -21.81
CA ASP A 506 -0.15 -13.89 -22.88
C ASP A 506 -1.67 -14.08 -23.05
N ILE A 507 -2.33 -13.10 -23.66
CA ILE A 507 -3.72 -13.22 -24.09
C ILE A 507 -3.82 -13.83 -25.49
N ASN A 508 -4.77 -14.74 -25.68
CA ASN A 508 -5.12 -15.26 -27.00
C ASN A 508 -6.62 -15.20 -27.24
N LEU A 509 -7.04 -14.31 -28.14
CA LEU A 509 -8.44 -14.18 -28.53
C LEU A 509 -8.82 -15.35 -29.44
N ILE A 510 -9.93 -16.04 -29.14
CA ILE A 510 -10.30 -17.28 -29.83
C ILE A 510 -11.67 -17.26 -30.49
N ASN A 511 -12.39 -16.12 -30.48
CA ASN A 511 -13.64 -15.95 -31.22
C ASN A 511 -13.53 -16.38 -32.69
N SER A 512 -12.41 -16.06 -33.36
CA SER A 512 -12.16 -16.38 -34.77
C SER A 512 -12.12 -17.89 -35.07
N THR A 513 -11.98 -18.73 -34.04
CA THR A 513 -12.00 -20.19 -34.19
C THR A 513 -13.42 -20.76 -34.32
N ASP A 514 -14.44 -19.99 -33.95
CA ASP A 514 -15.84 -20.42 -34.05
C ASP A 514 -16.26 -20.53 -35.52
N PRO A 515 -16.70 -21.72 -35.99
CA PRO A 515 -17.10 -21.91 -37.38
C PRO A 515 -18.46 -21.27 -37.73
N GLN A 516 -19.27 -20.91 -36.73
CA GLN A 516 -20.61 -20.36 -36.90
C GLN A 516 -20.66 -18.86 -36.64
N ASN A 517 -19.98 -18.37 -35.59
CA ASN A 517 -20.02 -16.95 -35.22
C ASN A 517 -18.69 -16.45 -34.67
N GLN A 518 -17.89 -15.86 -35.56
CA GLN A 518 -16.59 -15.28 -35.25
C GLN A 518 -16.65 -13.87 -34.64
N SER A 519 -17.85 -13.31 -34.49
CA SER A 519 -18.00 -11.95 -33.97
C SER A 519 -17.54 -11.88 -32.51
N ASN A 520 -16.78 -10.82 -32.23
CA ASN A 520 -16.39 -10.40 -30.90
C ASN A 520 -17.08 -9.07 -30.50
N ALA A 521 -18.13 -8.64 -31.20
CA ALA A 521 -18.81 -7.39 -30.86
C ALA A 521 -19.35 -7.42 -29.41
N ASP A 522 -20.21 -8.40 -29.13
CA ASP A 522 -20.87 -8.51 -27.83
C ASP A 522 -20.15 -9.49 -26.88
N VAL A 523 -19.79 -10.65 -27.42
CA VAL A 523 -19.18 -11.76 -26.66
C VAL A 523 -17.71 -11.85 -26.99
N LEU A 524 -16.85 -11.63 -26.00
CA LEU A 524 -15.41 -11.83 -26.13
C LEU A 524 -15.00 -13.12 -25.40
N ILE A 525 -14.27 -13.99 -26.10
CA ILE A 525 -13.70 -15.21 -25.52
C ILE A 525 -12.21 -15.24 -25.79
N PHE A 526 -11.44 -15.41 -24.72
CA PHE A 526 -9.99 -15.53 -24.80
C PHE A 526 -9.46 -16.51 -23.77
N GLU A 527 -8.29 -17.04 -24.04
CA GLU A 527 -7.52 -17.81 -23.07
C GLU A 527 -6.26 -17.07 -22.67
N ARG A 528 -5.74 -17.44 -21.50
CA ARG A 528 -4.40 -17.06 -21.04
C ARG A 528 -3.47 -18.23 -21.26
N ARG A 529 -2.37 -18.03 -22.01
CA ARG A 529 -1.52 -19.14 -22.46
C ARG A 529 -0.05 -18.78 -22.58
N LYS A 530 0.80 -19.78 -22.40
CA LYS A 530 2.26 -19.71 -22.55
C LYS A 530 2.69 -20.43 -23.82
N PHE A 531 3.57 -19.82 -24.61
CA PHE A 531 4.24 -20.48 -25.72
C PHE A 531 5.32 -21.44 -25.22
N LEU A 532 5.27 -22.70 -25.68
CA LEU A 532 6.23 -23.76 -25.31
C LEU A 532 7.28 -24.02 -26.40
N GLY A 533 7.25 -23.28 -27.50
CA GLY A 533 8.07 -23.55 -28.69
C GLY A 533 7.35 -24.41 -29.73
N PHE A 534 7.83 -24.38 -30.97
CA PHE A 534 7.33 -25.20 -32.09
C PHE A 534 5.81 -25.14 -32.32
N GLY A 535 5.18 -23.98 -32.08
CA GLY A 535 3.72 -23.82 -32.21
C GLY A 535 2.89 -24.44 -31.09
N SER A 536 3.52 -24.96 -30.03
CA SER A 536 2.83 -25.57 -28.88
C SER A 536 2.56 -24.54 -27.79
N TYR A 537 1.43 -24.69 -27.11
CA TYR A 537 0.98 -23.80 -26.05
C TYR A 537 0.40 -24.58 -24.87
N THR A 538 0.46 -23.98 -23.68
CA THR A 538 -0.26 -24.45 -22.49
C THR A 538 -1.08 -23.30 -21.92
N ALA A 539 -2.35 -23.58 -21.61
CA ALA A 539 -3.29 -22.58 -21.12
C ALA A 539 -3.46 -22.64 -19.59
N SER A 540 -3.81 -21.50 -19.00
CA SER A 540 -4.04 -21.34 -17.56
C SER A 540 -5.51 -21.11 -17.24
N CYS A 541 -6.21 -20.27 -18.02
CA CYS A 541 -7.65 -20.05 -17.91
C CYS A 541 -8.29 -19.70 -19.26
N LEU A 542 -9.61 -19.87 -19.33
CA LEU A 542 -10.51 -19.47 -20.40
C LEU A 542 -11.51 -18.46 -19.83
N VAL A 543 -11.67 -17.32 -20.48
CA VAL A 543 -12.51 -16.22 -20.03
C VAL A 543 -13.54 -15.92 -21.11
N ALA A 544 -14.78 -15.71 -20.69
CA ALA A 544 -15.84 -15.25 -21.57
C ALA A 544 -16.55 -14.04 -20.95
N THR A 545 -16.74 -12.98 -21.72
CA THR A 545 -17.46 -11.77 -21.30
C THR A 545 -18.53 -11.42 -22.33
N ASN A 546 -19.62 -10.83 -21.87
CA ASN A 546 -20.78 -10.45 -22.66
C ASN A 546 -21.32 -9.11 -22.15
N ASP A 547 -21.36 -8.09 -23.01
CA ASP A 547 -21.76 -6.73 -22.65
C ASP A 547 -23.27 -6.47 -22.79
N ARG A 548 -24.04 -7.44 -23.32
CA ARG A 548 -25.48 -7.29 -23.57
C ARG A 548 -26.31 -7.18 -22.30
N TYR A 549 -27.35 -6.35 -22.36
CA TYR A 549 -28.31 -6.11 -21.26
C TYR A 549 -29.75 -6.57 -21.56
N ASP A 550 -30.00 -7.14 -22.73
CA ASP A 550 -31.20 -7.94 -22.95
C ASP A 550 -31.05 -9.34 -22.35
N ALA A 551 -32.18 -10.01 -22.08
CA ALA A 551 -32.16 -11.28 -21.36
C ALA A 551 -31.64 -12.44 -22.23
N GLY A 552 -30.85 -13.34 -21.65
CA GLY A 552 -30.48 -14.60 -22.29
C GLY A 552 -29.02 -15.00 -22.12
N THR A 553 -28.57 -15.91 -22.97
CA THR A 553 -27.20 -16.39 -23.06
C THR A 553 -26.75 -16.42 -24.52
N ASP A 554 -25.44 -16.41 -24.74
CA ASP A 554 -24.84 -16.56 -26.06
C ASP A 554 -23.84 -17.71 -26.05
N VAL A 555 -23.93 -18.56 -27.07
CA VAL A 555 -23.09 -19.75 -27.19
C VAL A 555 -22.01 -19.54 -28.23
N ARG A 556 -20.80 -20.01 -27.95
CA ARG A 556 -19.67 -20.05 -28.90
C ARG A 556 -18.98 -21.40 -28.86
N PHE A 557 -18.59 -21.93 -30.01
CA PHE A 557 -17.85 -23.17 -30.12
C PHE A 557 -16.42 -22.88 -30.53
N VAL A 558 -15.51 -22.83 -29.55
CA VAL A 558 -14.15 -22.30 -29.74
C VAL A 558 -13.08 -23.36 -29.51
N LYS A 559 -11.93 -23.16 -30.16
CA LYS A 559 -10.73 -23.97 -29.98
C LYS A 559 -9.78 -23.31 -28.99
N THR A 560 -9.42 -24.05 -27.95
CA THR A 560 -8.47 -23.65 -26.91
C THR A 560 -7.13 -24.37 -27.08
N SER A 561 -6.12 -23.94 -26.32
CA SER A 561 -4.83 -24.60 -26.20
C SER A 561 -4.80 -25.68 -25.10
N PHE A 562 -5.93 -25.94 -24.43
CA PHE A 562 -6.02 -27.02 -23.44
C PHE A 562 -6.03 -28.40 -24.11
N PRO A 563 -5.33 -29.41 -23.57
CA PRO A 563 -5.39 -30.78 -24.07
C PRO A 563 -6.81 -31.33 -24.07
N THR A 564 -7.16 -32.23 -25.00
CA THR A 564 -8.46 -32.95 -25.00
C THR A 564 -8.68 -33.72 -23.69
N GLY A 565 -9.90 -33.69 -23.17
CA GLY A 565 -10.29 -34.30 -21.90
C GLY A 565 -10.01 -33.43 -20.67
N THR A 566 -9.41 -32.25 -20.85
CA THR A 566 -9.20 -31.29 -19.75
C THR A 566 -10.55 -30.79 -19.26
N ARG A 567 -10.78 -30.93 -17.95
CA ARG A 567 -11.95 -30.42 -17.24
C ARG A 567 -11.63 -29.02 -16.69
N LEU A 568 -12.40 -28.03 -17.12
CA LEU A 568 -12.28 -26.63 -16.70
C LEU A 568 -13.47 -26.28 -15.81
N ILE A 569 -13.20 -25.87 -14.58
CA ILE A 569 -14.17 -25.51 -13.55
C ILE A 569 -14.47 -24.02 -13.62
N GLU A 570 -15.75 -23.66 -13.55
CA GLU A 570 -16.21 -22.27 -13.48
C GLU A 570 -15.85 -21.67 -12.09
N LEU A 571 -15.09 -20.59 -12.08
CA LEU A 571 -14.50 -20.02 -10.86
C LEU A 571 -15.25 -18.82 -10.28
N THR A 572 -16.07 -18.14 -11.08
CA THR A 572 -16.78 -16.93 -10.65
C THR A 572 -17.98 -17.26 -9.77
N GLY A 573 -18.54 -18.46 -9.90
CA GLY A 573 -19.77 -18.89 -9.25
C GLY A 573 -21.03 -18.49 -10.02
N ASN A 574 -20.90 -17.83 -11.17
CA ASN A 574 -22.04 -17.37 -11.96
C ASN A 574 -22.80 -18.52 -12.62
N ALA A 575 -22.15 -19.64 -12.95
CA ALA A 575 -22.85 -20.82 -13.47
C ALA A 575 -23.75 -21.49 -12.41
N ALA A 576 -23.36 -21.44 -11.13
CA ALA A 576 -24.13 -22.00 -10.02
C ALA A 576 -25.12 -21.00 -9.40
N ASP A 577 -25.08 -19.73 -9.79
CA ASP A 577 -25.96 -18.68 -9.27
C ASP A 577 -27.34 -18.77 -9.96
N ALA A 578 -28.35 -19.23 -9.22
CA ALA A 578 -29.72 -19.36 -9.72
C ALA A 578 -30.35 -18.06 -10.23
N THR A 579 -29.78 -16.89 -9.90
CA THR A 579 -30.20 -15.58 -10.46
C THR A 579 -29.67 -15.39 -11.88
N VAL A 580 -28.49 -15.92 -12.16
CA VAL A 580 -27.82 -15.86 -13.47
C VAL A 580 -28.31 -17.01 -14.35
N ASP A 581 -28.29 -18.24 -13.83
CA ASP A 581 -28.63 -19.46 -14.54
C ASP A 581 -29.71 -20.31 -13.82
N PRO A 582 -30.98 -19.87 -13.82
CA PRO A 582 -32.08 -20.58 -13.17
C PRO A 582 -32.41 -21.94 -13.82
N THR A 583 -31.86 -22.23 -14.99
CA THR A 583 -32.15 -23.43 -15.78
C THR A 583 -30.98 -24.39 -15.89
N ASN A 584 -29.85 -24.08 -15.24
CA ASN A 584 -28.60 -24.85 -15.28
C ASN A 584 -28.12 -25.15 -16.73
N ILE A 585 -28.22 -24.15 -17.62
CA ILE A 585 -27.78 -24.26 -19.03
C ILE A 585 -26.31 -23.85 -19.22
N ILE A 586 -25.73 -23.15 -18.26
CA ILE A 586 -24.32 -22.75 -18.21
C ILE A 586 -23.57 -23.88 -17.48
N PRO A 587 -22.65 -24.59 -18.16
CA PRO A 587 -21.97 -25.69 -17.52
C PRO A 587 -21.05 -25.22 -16.38
N GLU A 588 -21.19 -25.74 -15.17
CA GLU A 588 -20.18 -25.53 -14.11
C GLU A 588 -18.81 -26.15 -14.46
N VAL A 589 -18.81 -27.14 -15.36
CA VAL A 589 -17.60 -27.79 -15.88
C VAL A 589 -17.65 -27.90 -17.40
N LEU A 590 -16.64 -27.36 -18.07
CA LEU A 590 -16.38 -27.61 -19.49
C LEU A 590 -15.37 -28.74 -19.64
N THR A 591 -15.60 -29.67 -20.55
CA THR A 591 -14.61 -30.69 -20.90
C THR A 591 -14.17 -30.48 -22.34
N THR A 592 -12.87 -30.28 -22.55
CA THR A 592 -12.33 -30.10 -23.90
C THR A 592 -12.44 -31.39 -24.71
N ALA A 593 -12.77 -31.27 -25.99
CA ALA A 593 -12.99 -32.39 -26.89
C ALA A 593 -12.13 -32.29 -28.16
N ASP A 594 -12.03 -33.39 -28.88
CA ASP A 594 -11.58 -33.38 -30.28
C ASP A 594 -12.76 -33.02 -31.20
N PHE A 595 -12.50 -32.16 -32.19
CA PHE A 595 -13.44 -31.88 -33.26
C PHE A 595 -12.70 -31.92 -34.61
N ASN A 596 -13.13 -32.81 -35.49
CA ASN A 596 -12.54 -33.05 -36.81
C ASN A 596 -11.03 -33.33 -36.78
N GLY A 597 -10.55 -34.13 -35.82
CA GLY A 597 -9.14 -34.49 -35.66
C GLY A 597 -8.28 -33.36 -35.09
N THR A 598 -8.92 -32.31 -34.57
CA THR A 598 -8.26 -31.18 -33.93
C THR A 598 -8.64 -31.16 -32.44
N PRO A 599 -7.69 -31.23 -31.50
CA PRO A 599 -7.97 -31.23 -30.07
C PRO A 599 -8.33 -29.83 -29.53
N GLY A 600 -8.92 -29.81 -28.33
CA GLY A 600 -9.05 -28.60 -27.49
C GLY A 600 -10.33 -27.80 -27.65
N TRP A 601 -11.40 -28.37 -28.20
CA TRP A 601 -12.66 -27.65 -28.45
C TRP A 601 -13.60 -27.65 -27.26
N VAL A 602 -14.29 -26.53 -27.04
CA VAL A 602 -15.32 -26.39 -26.00
C VAL A 602 -16.51 -25.57 -26.51
N LEU A 603 -17.70 -25.89 -26.01
CA LEU A 603 -18.91 -25.10 -26.20
C LEU A 603 -19.11 -24.20 -24.97
N VAL A 604 -18.94 -22.89 -25.13
CA VAL A 604 -19.03 -21.91 -24.04
C VAL A 604 -20.38 -21.21 -24.11
N THR A 605 -21.20 -21.40 -23.07
CA THR A 605 -22.47 -20.67 -22.89
C THR A 605 -22.23 -19.49 -21.97
N THR A 606 -22.20 -18.28 -22.50
CA THR A 606 -21.91 -17.05 -21.74
C THR A 606 -23.22 -16.34 -21.37
N PRO A 607 -23.46 -16.00 -20.10
CA PRO A 607 -24.66 -15.26 -19.71
C PRO A 607 -24.61 -13.84 -20.27
N ARG A 608 -25.76 -13.27 -20.63
CA ARG A 608 -25.93 -11.82 -20.76
C ARG A 608 -26.03 -11.21 -19.35
N ASN A 609 -26.12 -9.89 -19.23
CA ASN A 609 -26.22 -9.23 -17.91
C ASN A 609 -27.62 -9.31 -17.27
N LYS A 610 -28.55 -10.04 -17.90
CA LYS A 610 -29.96 -10.13 -17.52
C LYS A 610 -30.51 -11.53 -17.75
N THR A 611 -31.34 -12.00 -16.82
CA THR A 611 -32.12 -13.23 -16.93
C THR A 611 -33.59 -12.94 -16.65
N GLY A 612 -34.46 -13.24 -17.63
CA GLY A 612 -35.86 -12.82 -17.58
C GLY A 612 -35.98 -11.30 -17.40
N THR A 613 -36.56 -10.86 -16.29
CA THR A 613 -36.66 -9.44 -15.94
C THR A 613 -35.56 -8.96 -14.99
N THR A 614 -34.77 -9.86 -14.41
CA THR A 614 -33.77 -9.55 -13.38
C THR A 614 -32.43 -9.21 -14.00
N THR A 615 -31.98 -7.97 -13.81
CA THR A 615 -30.62 -7.54 -14.18
C THR A 615 -29.66 -7.90 -13.06
N HIS A 616 -28.74 -8.82 -13.33
CA HIS A 616 -27.74 -9.28 -12.35
C HIS A 616 -26.33 -8.72 -12.63
N ASN A 617 -26.08 -8.10 -13.80
CA ASN A 617 -24.79 -7.48 -14.16
C ASN A 617 -23.59 -8.46 -14.18
N LYS A 618 -23.86 -9.76 -14.37
CA LYS A 618 -22.86 -10.85 -14.32
C LYS A 618 -22.67 -11.52 -15.69
N GLY A 619 -22.57 -10.74 -16.75
CA GLY A 619 -22.31 -11.22 -18.11
C GLY A 619 -20.86 -11.68 -18.31
N TYR A 620 -20.33 -12.56 -17.46
CA TYR A 620 -18.96 -13.06 -17.56
C TYR A 620 -18.78 -14.40 -16.86
N LEU A 621 -17.76 -15.15 -17.29
CA LEU A 621 -17.35 -16.44 -16.73
C LEU A 621 -15.83 -16.57 -16.81
N VAL A 622 -15.23 -17.27 -15.84
CA VAL A 622 -13.82 -17.65 -15.89
C VAL A 622 -13.71 -19.13 -15.57
N TYR A 623 -13.20 -19.90 -16.52
CA TYR A 623 -12.95 -21.33 -16.39
C TYR A 623 -11.45 -21.61 -16.29
N ALA A 624 -11.05 -22.56 -15.44
CA ALA A 624 -9.67 -23.02 -15.37
C ALA A 624 -9.61 -24.49 -14.95
N PRO A 625 -8.50 -25.21 -15.17
CA PRO A 625 -8.30 -26.52 -14.54
C PRO A 625 -8.52 -26.46 -13.03
N ALA A 626 -9.10 -27.51 -12.46
CA ALA A 626 -9.50 -27.53 -11.05
C ALA A 626 -8.35 -27.16 -10.10
N LEU A 627 -8.49 -26.08 -9.34
CA LEU A 627 -7.54 -25.70 -8.31
C LEU A 627 -7.83 -26.49 -7.03
N PRO A 628 -6.83 -26.84 -6.20
CA PRO A 628 -7.09 -27.41 -4.89
C PRO A 628 -8.12 -26.59 -4.11
N SER A 629 -9.04 -27.27 -3.43
CA SER A 629 -9.94 -26.66 -2.45
C SER A 629 -9.45 -26.99 -1.05
N GLY A 630 -10.02 -26.40 -0.01
CA GLY A 630 -9.59 -26.70 1.35
C GLY A 630 -10.06 -25.73 2.41
N THR A 631 -9.57 -25.95 3.63
CA THR A 631 -9.80 -25.09 4.78
C THR A 631 -8.48 -24.84 5.50
N LEU A 632 -8.18 -23.56 5.73
CA LEU A 632 -7.04 -23.09 6.51
C LEU A 632 -7.51 -22.80 7.94
N ASN A 633 -6.78 -23.31 8.93
CA ASN A 633 -7.05 -23.11 10.35
C ASN A 633 -5.77 -22.74 11.11
N LEU A 634 -5.95 -22.02 12.22
CA LEU A 634 -4.90 -21.77 13.21
C LEU A 634 -5.27 -22.43 14.54
N THR A 635 -4.29 -23.03 15.21
CA THR A 635 -4.45 -23.50 16.60
C THR A 635 -4.03 -22.41 17.59
N GLY A 636 -4.23 -22.62 18.90
CA GLY A 636 -3.77 -21.67 19.92
C GLY A 636 -4.54 -20.35 19.99
N ILE A 637 -5.69 -20.25 19.32
CA ILE A 637 -6.57 -19.08 19.37
C ILE A 637 -7.20 -18.97 20.76
N THR A 638 -6.97 -17.87 21.46
CA THR A 638 -7.55 -17.61 22.80
C THR A 638 -8.80 -16.73 22.77
N SER A 639 -8.92 -15.88 21.76
CA SER A 639 -10.08 -15.02 21.52
C SER A 639 -10.10 -14.57 20.06
N THR A 640 -11.14 -13.85 19.65
CA THR A 640 -11.24 -13.27 18.30
C THR A 640 -11.68 -11.82 18.42
N ILE A 641 -10.93 -10.91 17.81
CA ILE A 641 -11.35 -9.53 17.62
C ILE A 641 -12.41 -9.53 16.51
N ALA A 642 -13.67 -9.40 16.91
CA ALA A 642 -14.83 -9.46 16.01
C ALA A 642 -14.79 -8.39 14.92
N ALA A 643 -15.36 -8.70 13.75
CA ALA A 643 -15.60 -7.71 12.70
C ALA A 643 -16.40 -6.52 13.25
N ASP A 644 -16.19 -5.34 12.68
CA ASP A 644 -16.93 -4.15 13.08
C ASP A 644 -18.42 -4.31 12.78
N THR A 645 -19.25 -3.76 13.66
CA THR A 645 -20.70 -3.74 13.46
C THR A 645 -21.12 -2.70 12.41
N ASN A 646 -22.38 -2.74 12.00
CA ASN A 646 -22.95 -1.76 11.07
C ASN A 646 -23.05 -0.33 11.63
N PHE A 647 -22.86 -0.12 12.93
CA PHE A 647 -22.74 1.20 13.55
C PHE A 647 -21.45 1.94 13.17
N VAL A 648 -20.41 1.20 12.78
CA VAL A 648 -19.19 1.79 12.24
C VAL A 648 -19.46 2.20 10.79
N PRO A 649 -19.18 3.45 10.38
CA PRO A 649 -19.37 3.89 9.00
C PRO A 649 -18.61 3.02 7.99
N SER A 650 -19.19 2.76 6.82
CA SER A 650 -18.67 1.82 5.80
C SER A 650 -17.22 2.12 5.37
N TYR A 651 -16.87 3.41 5.28
CA TYR A 651 -15.53 3.85 4.90
C TYR A 651 -14.43 3.38 5.86
N ARG A 652 -14.74 3.15 7.15
CA ARG A 652 -13.81 2.70 8.19
C ARG A 652 -14.20 1.40 8.90
N ARG A 653 -15.21 0.70 8.36
CA ARG A 653 -15.70 -0.59 8.88
C ARG A 653 -14.77 -1.70 8.39
N ARG A 654 -14.17 -2.43 9.33
CA ARG A 654 -13.40 -3.65 9.08
C ARG A 654 -14.34 -4.86 9.08
N MET A 655 -14.31 -5.63 8.00
CA MET A 655 -15.15 -6.82 7.84
C MET A 655 -14.47 -8.11 8.29
N THR A 656 -13.14 -8.12 8.34
CA THR A 656 -12.33 -9.29 8.67
C THR A 656 -12.22 -9.46 10.20
N PRO A 657 -12.76 -10.55 10.79
CA PRO A 657 -12.47 -10.93 12.17
C PRO A 657 -11.01 -11.40 12.29
N ILE A 658 -10.37 -11.14 13.43
CA ILE A 658 -8.96 -11.47 13.65
C ILE A 658 -8.81 -12.36 14.90
N PRO A 659 -8.48 -13.66 14.74
CA PRO A 659 -8.11 -14.54 15.84
C PRO A 659 -6.86 -14.05 16.58
N VAL A 660 -6.84 -14.23 17.90
CA VAL A 660 -5.76 -13.76 18.79
C VAL A 660 -4.94 -14.95 19.30
N ILE A 661 -3.62 -14.87 19.14
CA ILE A 661 -2.62 -15.82 19.64
C ILE A 661 -1.86 -15.18 20.79
N THR A 662 -1.90 -15.79 21.97
CA THR A 662 -1.19 -15.30 23.17
C THR A 662 -0.07 -16.24 23.63
N GLY A 663 -0.04 -17.47 23.13
CA GLY A 663 1.01 -18.44 23.41
C GLY A 663 2.31 -18.16 22.65
N ASN A 664 3.41 -18.79 23.08
CA ASN A 664 4.70 -18.72 22.38
C ASN A 664 4.74 -19.54 21.09
N SER A 665 3.72 -20.35 20.82
CA SER A 665 3.65 -21.15 19.60
C SER A 665 2.21 -21.40 19.20
N PHE A 666 1.99 -21.53 17.90
CA PHE A 666 0.73 -21.98 17.32
C PHE A 666 1.02 -22.86 16.09
N GLN A 667 -0.01 -23.44 15.49
CA GLN A 667 0.13 -24.23 14.27
C GLN A 667 -0.76 -23.66 13.17
N ILE A 668 -0.19 -23.56 11.97
CA ILE A 668 -0.92 -23.38 10.71
C ILE A 668 -1.32 -24.75 10.21
N GLN A 669 -2.60 -24.95 9.87
CA GLN A 669 -3.12 -26.22 9.35
C GLN A 669 -3.93 -25.99 8.09
N LEU A 670 -3.53 -26.62 6.98
CA LEU A 670 -4.29 -26.64 5.74
C LEU A 670 -4.74 -28.07 5.46
N THR A 671 -6.05 -28.29 5.39
CA THR A 671 -6.64 -29.52 4.87
C THR A 671 -7.17 -29.24 3.47
N THR A 672 -6.57 -29.87 2.47
CA THR A 672 -6.96 -29.73 1.06
C THR A 672 -7.96 -30.80 0.65
N SER A 673 -8.73 -30.53 -0.40
CA SER A 673 -9.62 -31.47 -1.07
C SER A 673 -9.58 -31.25 -2.58
N ASN A 674 -10.14 -32.21 -3.32
CA ASN A 674 -10.20 -32.11 -4.78
C ASN A 674 -11.08 -30.93 -5.21
N GLY A 675 -10.53 -30.07 -6.07
CA GLY A 675 -11.26 -28.94 -6.66
C GLY A 675 -12.34 -29.34 -7.66
N ASP A 676 -12.30 -30.55 -8.19
CA ASP A 676 -13.31 -31.11 -9.08
C ASP A 676 -14.16 -32.13 -8.31
N THR A 677 -15.22 -31.65 -7.69
CA THR A 677 -16.12 -32.46 -6.87
C THR A 677 -16.83 -33.55 -7.68
N GLY A 678 -17.00 -33.35 -8.99
CA GLY A 678 -17.71 -34.27 -9.89
C GLY A 678 -16.98 -35.58 -10.18
N ILE A 679 -15.68 -35.66 -9.88
CA ILE A 679 -14.87 -36.87 -10.11
C ILE A 679 -14.34 -37.49 -8.82
N VAL A 680 -14.66 -36.95 -7.65
CA VAL A 680 -14.23 -37.52 -6.35
C VAL A 680 -14.70 -38.99 -6.26
N GLY A 681 -13.80 -39.88 -5.84
CA GLY A 681 -14.09 -41.32 -5.77
C GLY A 681 -13.94 -42.07 -7.10
N GLN A 682 -13.60 -41.41 -8.20
CA GLN A 682 -13.38 -42.03 -9.52
C GLN A 682 -11.89 -42.25 -9.79
N PRO A 683 -11.50 -43.29 -10.56
CA PRO A 683 -10.12 -43.46 -11.01
C PRO A 683 -9.55 -42.19 -11.67
N GLY A 684 -8.36 -41.77 -11.25
CA GLY A 684 -7.68 -40.57 -11.75
C GLY A 684 -8.10 -39.25 -11.08
N ALA A 685 -9.04 -39.27 -10.12
CA ALA A 685 -9.52 -38.05 -9.46
C ALA A 685 -8.38 -37.22 -8.82
N ASN A 686 -7.39 -37.90 -8.25
CA ASN A 686 -6.28 -37.28 -7.51
C ASN A 686 -5.01 -37.09 -8.36
N ASP A 687 -5.08 -37.27 -9.69
CA ASP A 687 -3.90 -37.18 -10.57
C ASP A 687 -3.46 -35.72 -10.77
N ASN A 688 -4.31 -34.75 -10.46
CA ASN A 688 -4.03 -33.33 -10.63
C ASN A 688 -4.50 -32.49 -9.43
N THR A 689 -4.51 -33.07 -8.23
CA THR A 689 -4.84 -32.36 -6.98
C THR A 689 -3.61 -31.66 -6.42
N ASP A 690 -3.64 -31.27 -5.14
CA ASP A 690 -2.48 -30.62 -4.53
C ASP A 690 -1.29 -31.57 -4.41
N ASP A 691 -0.16 -31.18 -5.00
CA ASP A 691 1.14 -31.87 -4.86
C ASP A 691 2.09 -31.13 -3.92
N ASN A 692 1.85 -29.84 -3.69
CA ASN A 692 2.60 -29.02 -2.77
C ASN A 692 1.73 -27.91 -2.18
N ALA A 693 2.06 -27.49 -0.95
CA ALA A 693 1.60 -26.23 -0.39
C ALA A 693 2.78 -25.48 0.23
N LEU A 694 2.70 -24.15 0.20
CA LEU A 694 3.68 -23.24 0.80
C LEU A 694 2.94 -22.21 1.64
N PHE A 695 3.59 -21.68 2.68
CA PHE A 695 3.02 -20.61 3.50
C PHE A 695 3.94 -19.39 3.57
N LYS A 696 3.36 -18.22 3.78
CA LYS A 696 4.06 -16.96 3.99
C LYS A 696 3.36 -16.18 5.08
N ILE A 697 4.13 -15.73 6.07
CA ILE A 697 3.67 -14.78 7.09
C ILE A 697 4.26 -13.41 6.76
N ASP A 698 3.42 -12.39 6.81
CA ASP A 698 3.72 -11.02 6.45
C ASP A 698 4.39 -10.94 5.05
N GLN A 699 5.49 -10.20 4.93
CA GLN A 699 6.27 -10.07 3.69
C GLN A 699 7.10 -11.31 3.33
N GLY A 700 7.12 -12.33 4.20
CA GLY A 700 7.96 -13.52 4.02
C GLY A 700 9.45 -13.27 4.25
N TYR A 701 10.29 -14.07 3.57
CA TYR A 701 11.76 -14.02 3.66
C TYR A 701 12.33 -14.14 5.08
N LYS A 702 11.60 -14.87 5.92
CA LYS A 702 12.02 -15.25 7.27
C LYS A 702 11.78 -16.75 7.42
N ASP A 703 12.73 -17.41 8.07
CA ASP A 703 12.66 -18.84 8.39
C ASP A 703 11.61 -19.05 9.50
N PHE A 704 10.36 -19.28 9.09
CA PHE A 704 9.26 -19.57 10.00
C PHE A 704 9.02 -21.07 10.16
N ASN A 705 9.66 -21.91 9.35
CA ASN A 705 9.55 -23.37 9.47
C ASN A 705 10.66 -24.00 10.32
N GLY A 706 11.70 -23.23 10.67
CA GLY A 706 12.77 -23.56 11.60
C GLY A 706 13.90 -24.38 10.99
N ASN A 707 14.11 -24.32 9.68
CA ASN A 707 15.13 -25.14 8.99
C ASN A 707 16.50 -24.44 8.84
N GLY A 708 16.60 -23.18 9.26
CA GLY A 708 17.80 -22.36 9.25
C GLY A 708 18.00 -21.53 7.98
N VAL A 709 17.10 -21.59 7.00
CA VAL A 709 17.21 -20.85 5.73
C VAL A 709 15.85 -20.31 5.26
N VAL A 710 15.86 -19.37 4.32
CA VAL A 710 14.65 -19.01 3.56
C VAL A 710 14.53 -19.99 2.41
N ASP A 711 13.39 -20.66 2.28
CA ASP A 711 13.22 -21.76 1.32
C ASP A 711 13.12 -21.28 -0.13
N PHE A 712 12.43 -20.15 -0.34
CA PHE A 712 12.18 -19.59 -1.67
C PHE A 712 12.61 -18.14 -1.73
N ASP A 713 13.76 -17.91 -2.36
CA ASP A 713 14.26 -16.56 -2.61
C ASP A 713 13.50 -15.85 -3.75
N TYR A 714 13.89 -14.61 -4.01
CA TYR A 714 13.29 -13.76 -5.03
C TYR A 714 13.40 -14.28 -6.48
N THR A 715 14.24 -15.29 -6.74
CA THR A 715 14.40 -15.90 -8.07
C THR A 715 13.34 -16.96 -8.36
N SER A 716 12.60 -17.37 -7.33
CA SER A 716 11.51 -18.34 -7.45
C SER A 716 10.36 -17.75 -8.27
N ALA A 717 10.13 -18.30 -9.46
CA ALA A 717 9.09 -17.84 -10.38
C ALA A 717 7.66 -17.90 -9.79
N ALA A 718 7.43 -18.79 -8.83
CA ALA A 718 6.26 -18.78 -7.96
C ALA A 718 6.68 -19.18 -6.54
N GLY A 719 6.14 -18.49 -5.53
CA GLY A 719 6.46 -18.75 -4.13
C GLY A 719 7.63 -17.93 -3.56
N ALA A 720 8.09 -16.87 -4.24
CA ALA A 720 9.10 -15.98 -3.67
C ALA A 720 8.70 -15.45 -2.28
N GLY A 721 9.57 -15.64 -1.29
CA GLY A 721 9.37 -15.30 0.11
C GLY A 721 8.49 -16.28 0.91
N TYR A 722 7.98 -17.35 0.28
CA TYR A 722 7.24 -18.42 0.97
C TYR A 722 8.19 -19.46 1.57
N GLU A 723 7.64 -20.28 2.46
CA GLU A 723 8.29 -21.35 3.21
C GLU A 723 7.57 -22.69 2.99
N GLN A 724 8.30 -23.80 3.09
CA GLN A 724 7.76 -25.17 3.05
C GLN A 724 7.10 -25.55 4.37
N PHE A 725 6.05 -26.38 4.29
CA PHE A 725 5.56 -27.13 5.44
C PHE A 725 6.50 -28.30 5.75
N LEU A 726 7.12 -28.27 6.94
CA LEU A 726 8.05 -29.29 7.41
C LEU A 726 7.49 -30.13 8.56
N THR A 727 6.54 -29.61 9.33
CA THR A 727 5.92 -30.37 10.44
C THR A 727 5.02 -31.50 9.90
N LEU A 728 4.20 -31.22 8.89
CA LEU A 728 3.41 -32.21 8.16
C LEU A 728 3.25 -31.75 6.70
N LYS A 729 3.54 -32.66 5.77
CA LYS A 729 3.32 -32.50 4.33
C LYS A 729 2.81 -33.81 3.75
N ASP A 730 1.50 -33.90 3.60
CA ASP A 730 0.78 -35.10 3.15
C ASP A 730 -0.20 -34.74 2.01
N PRO A 731 0.30 -34.44 0.79
CA PRO A 731 -0.49 -33.97 -0.34
C PRO A 731 -1.61 -34.94 -0.74
N LEU A 732 -2.66 -34.44 -1.40
CA LEU A 732 -3.69 -35.31 -1.99
C LEU A 732 -3.22 -35.98 -3.29
N TYR A 733 -2.28 -35.37 -4.01
CA TYR A 733 -1.75 -35.87 -5.27
C TYR A 733 -1.21 -37.31 -5.13
N ASN A 734 -1.47 -38.14 -6.14
CA ASN A 734 -1.08 -39.56 -6.21
C ASN A 734 -1.63 -40.46 -5.09
N LYS A 735 -2.53 -39.97 -4.23
CA LYS A 735 -3.28 -40.83 -3.32
C LYS A 735 -4.40 -41.58 -4.07
N GLY A 736 -4.70 -42.80 -3.63
CA GLY A 736 -5.80 -43.58 -4.20
C GLY A 736 -7.12 -42.80 -4.19
N TYR A 737 -7.94 -42.97 -5.22
CA TYR A 737 -9.15 -42.15 -5.46
C TYR A 737 -10.23 -42.21 -4.36
N LEU A 738 -10.13 -43.15 -3.42
CA LEU A 738 -10.99 -43.23 -2.22
C LEU A 738 -10.56 -42.27 -1.10
N ILE A 739 -9.34 -41.72 -1.18
CA ILE A 739 -8.86 -40.68 -0.27
C ILE A 739 -9.27 -39.33 -0.86
N ASN A 740 -9.88 -38.49 -0.02
CA ASN A 740 -10.49 -37.23 -0.43
C ASN A 740 -9.82 -35.98 0.17
N GLN A 741 -8.74 -36.14 0.94
CA GLN A 741 -8.08 -35.04 1.64
C GLN A 741 -6.55 -35.14 1.62
N GLY A 742 -5.90 -33.99 1.47
CA GLY A 742 -4.48 -33.76 1.77
C GLY A 742 -4.34 -32.93 3.05
N ASN A 743 -3.20 -33.02 3.72
CA ASN A 743 -2.97 -32.33 4.99
C ASN A 743 -1.57 -31.71 5.04
N TYR A 744 -1.51 -30.45 5.45
CA TYR A 744 -0.29 -29.72 5.72
C TYR A 744 -0.39 -29.07 7.08
N ALA A 745 0.71 -29.10 7.85
CA ALA A 745 0.78 -28.39 9.11
C ALA A 745 2.19 -27.86 9.35
N GLN A 746 2.29 -26.68 9.96
CA GLN A 746 3.55 -26.08 10.37
C GLN A 746 3.39 -25.46 11.75
N THR A 747 4.22 -25.88 12.69
CA THR A 747 4.34 -25.20 13.99
C THR A 747 5.16 -23.94 13.83
N ILE A 748 4.64 -22.83 14.34
CA ILE A 748 5.24 -21.50 14.30
C ILE A 748 5.65 -21.10 15.71
N ASP A 749 6.88 -20.61 15.86
CA ASP A 749 7.34 -19.91 17.05
C ASP A 749 6.84 -18.46 17.00
N ALA A 750 5.82 -18.16 17.80
CA ALA A 750 5.23 -16.82 17.87
C ALA A 750 6.16 -15.80 18.55
N SER A 751 7.30 -16.23 19.13
CA SER A 751 8.30 -15.31 19.66
C SER A 751 9.18 -14.65 18.62
N LEU A 752 9.14 -15.15 17.38
CA LEU A 752 9.79 -14.54 16.21
C LEU A 752 8.91 -13.50 15.52
N LEU A 753 7.67 -13.33 15.99
CA LEU A 753 6.71 -12.36 15.50
C LEU A 753 6.64 -11.18 16.47
N ASP A 754 6.54 -9.97 15.90
CA ASP A 754 6.24 -8.77 16.68
C ASP A 754 4.82 -8.89 17.27
N GLU A 755 4.45 -7.97 18.17
CA GLU A 755 3.05 -7.85 18.55
C GLU A 755 2.23 -7.10 17.50
N GLY A 756 0.93 -7.41 17.45
CA GLY A 756 0.00 -6.77 16.53
C GLY A 756 -0.56 -7.71 15.47
N VAL A 757 -1.04 -7.12 14.38
CA VAL A 757 -1.70 -7.83 13.28
C VAL A 757 -0.64 -8.46 12.38
N HIS A 758 -0.90 -9.70 11.95
CA HIS A 758 -0.09 -10.47 11.02
C HIS A 758 -0.94 -11.08 9.90
N TYR A 759 -0.30 -11.32 8.77
CA TYR A 759 -0.96 -11.70 7.52
C TYR A 759 -0.42 -13.04 7.04
N LEU A 760 -1.27 -14.07 7.04
CA LEU A 760 -0.93 -15.40 6.57
C LEU A 760 -1.49 -15.64 5.18
N SER A 761 -0.61 -15.97 4.22
CA SER A 761 -0.99 -16.56 2.95
C SER A 761 -0.49 -18.00 2.87
N VAL A 762 -1.36 -18.92 2.45
CA VAL A 762 -1.01 -20.31 2.16
C VAL A 762 -1.45 -20.62 0.74
N VAL A 763 -0.52 -21.05 -0.12
CA VAL A 763 -0.82 -21.45 -1.49
C VAL A 763 -0.76 -22.96 -1.62
N ALA A 764 -1.80 -23.58 -2.18
CA ALA A 764 -1.82 -25.00 -2.54
C ALA A 764 -1.76 -25.12 -4.07
N PHE A 765 -0.69 -25.71 -4.57
CA PHE A 765 -0.42 -25.84 -5.99
C PHE A 765 -1.15 -27.03 -6.56
N ARG A 766 -1.83 -26.84 -7.71
CA ARG A 766 -2.31 -27.93 -8.53
C ARG A 766 -1.10 -28.62 -9.16
N HIS A 767 -1.06 -29.94 -9.14
CA HIS A 767 -0.08 -30.68 -9.92
C HIS A 767 -0.20 -30.37 -11.43
N ARG A 768 0.94 -30.05 -12.05
CA ARG A 768 1.04 -29.69 -13.48
C ARG A 768 2.37 -30.19 -14.07
N GLY A 769 2.47 -30.18 -15.41
CA GLY A 769 3.72 -30.51 -16.10
C GLY A 769 4.82 -29.48 -15.83
N ALA A 770 6.09 -29.89 -15.88
CA ALA A 770 7.24 -29.06 -15.50
C ALA A 770 7.38 -27.72 -16.26
N ASN A 771 6.81 -27.60 -17.45
CA ASN A 771 6.87 -26.38 -18.28
C ASN A 771 5.62 -25.51 -18.19
N ASP A 772 4.57 -25.99 -17.53
CA ASP A 772 3.32 -25.25 -17.34
C ASP A 772 3.52 -24.10 -16.36
N SER A 773 2.73 -23.05 -16.54
CA SER A 773 2.63 -22.01 -15.51
C SER A 773 1.93 -22.58 -14.27
N PRO A 774 2.40 -22.23 -13.07
CA PRO A 774 1.80 -22.71 -11.84
C PRO A 774 0.35 -22.24 -11.73
N LEU A 775 -0.50 -23.13 -11.25
CA LEU A 775 -1.87 -22.82 -10.83
C LEU A 775 -1.99 -23.20 -9.37
N PHE A 776 -2.62 -22.34 -8.58
CA PHE A 776 -2.78 -22.60 -7.16
C PHE A 776 -4.06 -21.98 -6.64
N ARG A 777 -4.53 -22.50 -5.51
CA ARG A 777 -5.47 -21.81 -4.64
C ARG A 777 -4.68 -21.11 -3.55
N GLU A 778 -4.99 -19.85 -3.32
CA GLU A 778 -4.47 -19.11 -2.17
C GLU A 778 -5.55 -19.06 -1.07
N PHE A 779 -5.14 -19.37 0.15
CA PHE A 779 -5.91 -19.27 1.38
C PHE A 779 -5.27 -18.18 2.22
N ARG A 780 -6.06 -17.16 2.58
CA ARG A 780 -5.60 -16.01 3.35
C ARG A 780 -6.25 -16.01 4.72
N GLN A 781 -5.49 -15.64 5.74
CA GLN A 781 -6.00 -15.43 7.08
C GLN A 781 -5.22 -14.31 7.77
N VAL A 782 -5.91 -13.48 8.54
CA VAL A 782 -5.30 -12.46 9.39
C VAL A 782 -5.36 -12.94 10.83
N PHE A 783 -4.31 -12.74 11.61
CA PHE A 783 -4.28 -13.07 13.05
C PHE A 783 -3.58 -11.97 13.84
N TYR A 784 -3.76 -11.95 15.16
CA TYR A 784 -3.16 -10.98 16.06
C TYR A 784 -2.27 -11.68 17.06
N VAL A 785 -1.01 -11.29 17.17
CA VAL A 785 -0.07 -11.76 18.19
C VAL A 785 -0.13 -10.80 19.37
N ASP A 786 -0.51 -11.32 20.54
CA ASP A 786 -0.67 -10.58 21.80
C ASP A 786 0.05 -11.32 22.93
N ARG A 787 1.36 -11.10 23.08
CA ARG A 787 2.22 -11.87 23.99
C ARG A 787 2.68 -11.07 25.21
N LEU A 788 2.71 -9.75 25.10
CA LEU A 788 3.12 -8.81 26.14
C LEU A 788 2.00 -7.77 26.36
N PRO A 789 2.04 -7.00 27.46
CA PRO A 789 1.12 -5.88 27.67
C PRO A 789 1.49 -4.65 26.82
N PRO A 790 0.53 -3.76 26.49
CA PRO A 790 0.79 -2.55 25.73
C PRO A 790 1.78 -1.63 26.44
N ILE A 791 2.67 -1.00 25.68
CA ILE A 791 3.67 -0.08 26.22
C ILE A 791 3.23 1.37 26.01
N ALA A 792 3.07 2.15 27.08
CA ALA A 792 2.86 3.59 26.99
C ALA A 792 3.35 4.32 28.26
N ASN A 793 3.81 5.56 28.10
CA ASN A 793 4.32 6.37 29.20
C ASN A 793 3.88 7.83 29.10
N ILE A 794 3.67 8.48 30.25
CA ILE A 794 3.52 9.95 30.31
C ILE A 794 4.91 10.56 30.14
N THR A 795 5.11 11.43 29.15
CA THR A 795 6.44 11.95 28.78
C THR A 795 6.77 13.31 29.39
N ASN A 796 5.77 14.04 29.88
CA ASN A 796 5.92 15.38 30.44
C ASN A 796 5.43 15.47 31.89
N ILE A 797 5.55 14.38 32.64
CA ILE A 797 5.19 14.39 34.06
C ILE A 797 6.27 15.12 34.87
N ALA A 798 5.83 16.09 35.66
CA ALA A 798 6.69 16.95 36.47
C ALA A 798 5.90 17.43 37.70
N PRO A 799 6.57 17.88 38.78
CA PRO A 799 5.91 18.50 39.94
C PRO A 799 5.15 19.76 39.55
N VAL A 800 4.05 20.05 40.24
CA VAL A 800 3.21 21.23 39.96
C VAL A 800 3.28 22.19 41.15
N ILE A 801 4.22 23.13 41.09
CA ILE A 801 4.53 24.07 42.18
C ILE A 801 4.07 25.48 41.80
N ASN A 802 3.26 26.14 42.64
CA ASN A 802 2.75 27.52 42.43
C ASN A 802 2.12 27.76 41.04
N ALA A 803 1.52 26.73 40.45
CA ALA A 803 0.98 26.75 39.10
C ALA A 803 -0.55 26.61 39.08
N ASN A 804 -1.13 26.80 37.90
CA ASN A 804 -2.54 26.52 37.61
C ASN A 804 -2.90 25.12 38.15
N PRO A 805 -4.08 24.89 38.76
CA PRO A 805 -4.53 23.58 39.26
C PRO A 805 -4.86 22.59 38.13
N SER A 806 -4.20 22.72 36.98
CA SER A 806 -4.40 21.90 35.79
C SER A 806 -3.11 21.74 34.99
N ALA A 807 -2.97 20.58 34.35
CA ALA A 807 -1.90 20.29 33.41
C ALA A 807 -2.45 19.52 32.20
N ASN A 808 -1.74 19.56 31.08
CA ASN A 808 -2.00 18.68 29.95
C ASN A 808 -0.89 17.62 29.89
N TYR A 809 -1.24 16.37 30.20
CA TYR A 809 -0.29 15.27 30.10
C TYR A 809 -0.25 14.70 28.70
N LEU A 810 0.96 14.43 28.22
CA LEU A 810 1.28 13.81 26.95
C LEU A 810 1.67 12.36 27.21
N VAL A 811 1.07 11.44 26.46
CA VAL A 811 1.35 10.00 26.52
C VAL A 811 1.93 9.56 25.20
N LYS A 812 3.10 8.91 25.24
CA LYS A 812 3.70 8.27 24.07
C LYS A 812 3.47 6.76 24.14
N ALA A 813 2.85 6.19 23.12
CA ALA A 813 2.82 4.76 22.89
C ALA A 813 4.20 4.27 22.44
N GLY A 814 4.67 3.18 23.05
CA GLY A 814 5.97 2.56 22.74
C GLY A 814 5.93 1.62 21.53
N ASP A 815 4.73 1.23 21.10
CA ASP A 815 4.48 0.32 19.99
C ASP A 815 3.22 0.73 19.22
N ARG A 816 2.86 -0.08 18.21
CA ARG A 816 1.65 0.11 17.39
C ARG A 816 0.42 -0.57 17.97
N THR A 817 0.52 -1.37 19.03
CA THR A 817 -0.61 -2.15 19.55
C THR A 817 -1.53 -1.31 20.41
N VAL A 818 -1.02 -0.23 21.02
CA VAL A 818 -1.84 0.75 21.75
C VAL A 818 -2.91 1.35 20.84
N THR A 819 -4.16 1.15 21.22
CA THR A 819 -5.35 1.68 20.51
C THR A 819 -5.99 2.85 21.25
N ARG A 820 -5.91 2.87 22.58
CA ARG A 820 -6.41 3.96 23.44
C ARG A 820 -5.70 3.98 24.78
N THR A 821 -5.66 5.16 25.37
CA THR A 821 -5.10 5.40 26.70
C THR A 821 -6.07 6.22 27.54
N HIS A 822 -5.99 6.07 28.86
CA HIS A 822 -6.80 6.77 29.84
C HIS A 822 -5.91 7.30 30.95
N ILE A 823 -6.17 8.53 31.41
CA ILE A 823 -5.53 9.10 32.61
C ILE A 823 -6.61 9.32 33.66
N ILE A 824 -6.50 8.60 34.77
CA ILE A 824 -7.42 8.66 35.91
C ILE A 824 -6.71 9.34 37.08
N MET A 825 -7.27 10.46 37.55
CA MET A 825 -6.74 11.20 38.69
C MET A 825 -7.29 10.64 40.00
N ASN A 826 -6.42 10.48 40.99
CA ASN A 826 -6.74 10.11 42.37
C ASN A 826 -7.63 8.87 42.49
N LEU A 827 -7.33 7.86 41.67
CA LEU A 827 -8.02 6.59 41.71
C LEU A 827 -7.85 5.95 43.11
N ALA A 828 -8.96 5.62 43.76
CA ALA A 828 -8.95 4.98 45.08
C ALA A 828 -8.14 3.69 45.05
N ALA A 829 -7.38 3.41 46.11
CA ALA A 829 -6.45 2.27 46.16
C ALA A 829 -7.11 0.91 45.89
N ALA A 830 -8.39 0.75 46.26
CA ALA A 830 -9.16 -0.49 46.06
C ALA A 830 -9.93 -0.54 44.72
N ALA A 831 -9.93 0.53 43.93
CA ALA A 831 -10.65 0.58 42.66
C ALA A 831 -9.84 -0.09 41.53
N ASP A 832 -10.53 -0.83 40.67
CA ASP A 832 -9.93 -1.42 39.46
C ASP A 832 -9.70 -0.33 38.39
N PRO A 833 -8.45 -0.06 37.99
CA PRO A 833 -8.13 0.94 36.96
C PRO A 833 -8.76 0.63 35.60
N ILE A 834 -8.86 -0.65 35.23
CA ILE A 834 -9.38 -1.08 33.94
C ILE A 834 -10.89 -0.84 33.90
N ALA A 835 -11.63 -1.32 34.90
CA ALA A 835 -13.06 -1.07 35.03
C ALA A 835 -13.41 0.42 35.20
N SER A 836 -12.48 1.22 35.75
CA SER A 836 -12.64 2.66 35.90
C SER A 836 -12.38 3.45 34.61
N SER A 837 -11.83 2.83 33.57
CA SER A 837 -11.55 3.47 32.28
C SER A 837 -12.85 3.71 31.49
N ASN A 838 -13.14 4.97 31.16
CA ASN A 838 -14.37 5.39 30.49
C ASN A 838 -14.13 6.63 29.61
N SER A 839 -15.18 7.10 28.92
CA SER A 839 -15.07 8.23 27.99
C SER A 839 -14.63 9.55 28.64
N PHE A 840 -14.85 9.76 29.95
CA PHE A 840 -14.46 11.00 30.63
C PHE A 840 -12.97 11.07 30.94
N ASN A 841 -12.31 9.91 31.08
CA ASN A 841 -10.88 9.82 31.40
C ASN A 841 -10.01 9.35 30.23
N GLN A 842 -10.59 9.11 29.06
CA GLN A 842 -9.86 8.76 27.84
C GLN A 842 -9.03 9.93 27.33
N CYS A 843 -7.80 9.65 26.90
CA CYS A 843 -6.93 10.61 26.24
C CYS A 843 -7.35 10.83 24.79
N THR A 844 -7.17 12.05 24.30
CA THR A 844 -7.30 12.38 22.87
C THR A 844 -6.06 11.92 22.13
N GLN A 845 -6.23 11.11 21.09
CA GLN A 845 -5.14 10.75 20.17
C GLN A 845 -4.88 11.92 19.22
N SER A 846 -3.74 12.60 19.37
CA SER A 846 -3.33 13.72 18.52
C SER A 846 -2.50 13.27 17.33
N ASP A 847 -1.74 12.18 17.48
CA ASP A 847 -0.99 11.52 16.40
C ASP A 847 -0.99 10.00 16.61
N ARG A 848 -0.39 9.23 15.69
CA ARG A 848 -0.42 7.75 15.76
C ARG A 848 0.04 7.18 17.09
N PHE A 849 1.10 7.75 17.65
CA PHE A 849 1.71 7.32 18.90
C PHE A 849 1.51 8.32 20.04
N ASP A 850 0.87 9.46 19.79
CA ASP A 850 0.76 10.56 20.73
C ASP A 850 -0.67 10.76 21.19
N TYR A 851 -0.87 10.65 22.50
CA TYR A 851 -2.15 10.92 23.16
C TYR A 851 -1.97 12.04 24.18
N SER A 852 -3.05 12.74 24.50
CA SER A 852 -3.01 13.77 25.52
C SER A 852 -4.30 13.88 26.31
N ARG A 853 -4.20 14.36 27.55
CA ARG A 853 -5.37 14.68 28.37
C ARG A 853 -5.07 15.83 29.32
N ALA A 854 -6.00 16.79 29.33
CA ALA A 854 -6.06 17.81 30.37
C ALA A 854 -6.59 17.21 31.67
N VAL A 855 -5.89 17.48 32.77
CA VAL A 855 -6.21 17.02 34.12
C VAL A 855 -6.28 18.19 35.10
N SER A 856 -6.92 17.97 36.24
CA SER A 856 -6.94 18.91 37.35
C SER A 856 -6.41 18.23 38.61
N PHE A 857 -5.72 19.01 39.44
CA PHE A 857 -5.13 18.54 40.70
C PHE A 857 -5.98 18.98 41.89
N VAL A 858 -5.96 18.17 42.95
CA VAL A 858 -6.37 18.60 44.29
C VAL A 858 -5.12 18.97 45.09
N ASN A 859 -5.25 19.80 46.12
CA ASN A 859 -4.13 20.11 47.00
C ASN A 859 -3.59 18.82 47.65
N GLY A 860 -2.28 18.65 47.68
CA GLY A 860 -1.60 17.45 48.18
C GLY A 860 -1.00 16.55 47.08
N VAL A 861 -0.69 15.30 47.46
CA VAL A 861 -0.18 14.27 46.54
C VAL A 861 -1.31 13.77 45.64
N ASN A 862 -1.13 13.89 44.33
CA ASN A 862 -2.06 13.37 43.34
C ASN A 862 -1.53 12.07 42.73
N ARG A 863 -2.36 11.03 42.71
CA ARG A 863 -2.08 9.78 41.97
C ARG A 863 -2.58 9.94 40.53
N VAL A 864 -1.70 9.76 39.56
CA VAL A 864 -2.00 9.79 38.13
C VAL A 864 -1.90 8.36 37.60
N THR A 865 -3.05 7.72 37.36
CA THR A 865 -3.09 6.34 36.85
C THR A 865 -3.27 6.36 35.33
N LEU A 866 -2.25 5.91 34.60
CA LEU A 866 -2.30 5.66 33.16
C LEU A 866 -2.78 4.23 32.90
N VAL A 867 -3.83 4.07 32.11
CA VAL A 867 -4.30 2.77 31.62
C VAL A 867 -4.23 2.75 30.10
N SER A 868 -3.60 1.73 29.52
CA SER A 868 -3.45 1.60 28.06
C SER A 868 -4.05 0.28 27.59
N PHE A 869 -4.65 0.29 26.39
CA PHE A 869 -5.35 -0.87 25.83
C PHE A 869 -4.87 -1.22 24.43
N GLU A 870 -4.80 -2.51 24.17
CA GLU A 870 -4.64 -3.08 22.83
C GLU A 870 -5.97 -3.44 22.19
N LEU A 871 -5.92 -3.76 20.90
CA LEU A 871 -7.09 -4.20 20.15
C LEU A 871 -7.68 -5.52 20.68
N SER A 872 -6.85 -6.41 21.23
CA SER A 872 -7.27 -7.66 21.86
C SER A 872 -8.08 -7.46 23.16
N GLY A 873 -7.99 -6.26 23.76
CA GLY A 873 -8.50 -5.94 25.08
C GLY A 873 -7.46 -6.11 26.20
N ARG A 874 -6.26 -6.63 25.93
CA ARG A 874 -5.16 -6.61 26.90
C ARG A 874 -4.82 -5.17 27.27
N SER A 875 -4.42 -4.98 28.52
CA SER A 875 -4.14 -3.65 29.06
C SER A 875 -2.92 -3.63 29.97
N SER A 876 -2.37 -2.44 30.15
CA SER A 876 -1.33 -2.14 31.13
C SER A 876 -1.76 -0.96 31.99
N VAL A 877 -1.32 -0.96 33.25
CA VAL A 877 -1.59 0.09 34.22
C VAL A 877 -0.25 0.59 34.77
N LYS A 878 -0.08 1.90 34.81
CA LYS A 878 1.09 2.55 35.41
C LYS A 878 0.66 3.74 36.25
N ASP A 879 1.07 3.75 37.51
CA ASP A 879 0.85 4.87 38.40
C ASP A 879 2.04 5.81 38.41
N TYR A 880 1.73 7.09 38.51
CA TYR A 880 2.67 8.16 38.81
C TYR A 880 2.12 8.98 39.97
N TYR A 881 2.99 9.68 40.69
CA TYR A 881 2.62 10.52 41.82
C TYR A 881 3.21 11.91 41.62
N VAL A 882 2.37 12.94 41.80
CA VAL A 882 2.74 14.33 41.55
C VAL A 882 2.21 15.20 42.67
N ASN A 883 3.04 16.06 43.21
CA ASN A 883 2.61 17.05 44.20
C ASN A 883 1.97 18.26 43.54
N TYR A 884 0.88 18.73 44.15
CA TYR A 884 0.30 20.03 43.88
C TYR A 884 0.01 20.74 45.20
N PHE A 885 0.74 21.82 45.49
CA PHE A 885 0.50 22.63 46.69
C PHE A 885 0.10 24.05 46.30
N THR A 886 -1.07 24.51 46.74
CA THR A 886 -1.49 25.92 46.60
C THR A 886 -0.88 26.81 47.69
N THR A 887 -0.69 26.23 48.87
CA THR A 887 -0.10 26.82 50.09
C THR A 887 0.62 25.70 50.85
N CYS A 888 1.77 26.02 51.48
CA CYS A 888 2.62 25.10 52.27
C CYS A 888 3.22 23.90 51.52
N PRO A 889 4.42 24.04 50.92
CA PRO A 889 5.17 22.92 50.39
C PRO A 889 5.50 21.92 51.51
N GLY A 890 5.12 20.66 51.39
CA GLY A 890 5.51 19.61 52.35
C GLY A 890 4.39 19.05 53.24
N ASP A 891 3.14 19.51 53.15
CA ASP A 891 1.97 18.83 53.75
C ASP A 891 1.55 17.66 52.81
N PHE A 892 2.30 16.56 52.86
CA PHE A 892 2.16 15.43 51.95
C PHE A 892 0.87 14.66 52.14
N ASN A 893 0.32 14.66 53.35
CA ASN A 893 -0.90 13.93 53.68
C ASN A 893 -2.18 14.80 53.60
N ALA A 894 -2.01 16.11 53.38
CA ALA A 894 -3.06 17.13 53.27
C ALA A 894 -3.93 17.27 54.53
N ASP A 895 -3.35 17.10 55.72
CA ASP A 895 -4.05 17.21 57.01
C ASP A 895 -4.00 18.62 57.63
N GLY A 896 -3.31 19.56 56.98
CA GLY A 896 -3.15 20.94 57.43
C GLY A 896 -1.95 21.16 58.35
N PHE A 897 -1.08 20.16 58.52
CA PHE A 897 0.17 20.25 59.25
C PHE A 897 1.34 19.77 58.38
N VAL A 898 2.55 20.21 58.71
CA VAL A 898 3.78 19.62 58.14
C VAL A 898 4.54 19.03 59.31
N ASP A 899 4.29 17.75 59.61
CA ASP A 899 4.76 17.09 60.82
C ASP A 899 5.54 15.80 60.54
N ASP A 900 5.90 15.05 61.60
CA ASP A 900 6.68 13.81 61.49
C ASP A 900 6.09 12.81 60.47
N THR A 901 4.77 12.83 60.26
CA THR A 901 4.07 12.00 59.29
C THR A 901 4.47 12.37 57.86
N ASP A 902 4.53 13.67 57.55
CA ASP A 902 4.99 14.18 56.26
C ASP A 902 6.48 13.96 56.05
N PHE A 903 7.25 14.07 57.12
CA PHE A 903 8.69 13.82 57.08
C PHE A 903 9.00 12.37 56.67
N VAL A 904 8.21 11.39 57.13
CA VAL A 904 8.38 10.00 56.69
C VAL A 904 8.12 9.85 55.19
N ILE A 905 7.14 10.56 54.64
CA ILE A 905 6.84 10.54 53.20
C ILE A 905 7.96 11.22 52.40
N PHE A 906 8.42 12.39 52.86
CA PHE A 906 9.51 13.12 52.25
C PHE A 906 10.82 12.33 52.29
N ALA A 907 11.19 11.75 53.43
CA ALA A 907 12.41 10.96 53.59
C ALA A 907 12.45 9.76 52.64
N ALA A 908 11.32 9.08 52.45
CA ALA A 908 11.23 7.98 51.49
C ALA A 908 11.42 8.45 50.02
N ALA A 909 10.89 9.63 49.68
CA ALA A 909 11.10 10.23 48.36
C ALA A 909 12.55 10.70 48.17
N TYR A 910 13.15 11.26 49.22
CA TYR A 910 14.53 11.71 49.26
C TYR A 910 15.52 10.56 49.11
N ASP A 911 15.29 9.42 49.76
CA ASP A 911 16.09 8.21 49.57
C ASP A 911 16.03 7.66 48.14
N ALA A 912 14.91 7.89 47.44
CA ALA A 912 14.72 7.47 46.05
C ALA A 912 15.37 8.42 45.03
N LEU A 913 15.77 9.64 45.44
CA LEU A 913 16.45 10.69 44.67
C LEU A 913 15.70 11.25 43.45
N THR A 914 14.76 10.50 42.87
CA THR A 914 14.04 10.87 41.64
C THR A 914 12.52 10.77 41.80
N ASP A 915 12.03 10.63 43.03
CA ASP A 915 10.60 10.57 43.30
C ASP A 915 10.00 11.98 43.27
N LEU A 916 9.14 12.26 42.29
CA LEU A 916 8.56 13.59 42.08
C LEU A 916 7.72 14.12 43.26
N ARG A 917 7.43 13.27 44.26
CA ARG A 917 6.87 13.72 45.53
C ARG A 917 7.90 14.51 46.33
N GLY A 918 9.17 14.13 46.33
CA GLY A 918 10.19 14.83 47.11
C GLY A 918 10.71 16.11 46.42
N ASP A 919 10.55 16.23 45.11
CA ASP A 919 10.99 17.38 44.30
C ASP A 919 10.08 18.60 44.54
N LEU A 920 10.41 19.38 45.57
CA LEU A 920 9.67 20.57 46.01
C LEU A 920 10.11 21.84 45.28
N ASN A 921 11.25 21.82 44.58
CA ASN A 921 11.77 22.94 43.82
C ASN A 921 11.49 22.83 42.30
N GLY A 922 11.13 21.65 41.81
CA GLY A 922 10.77 21.35 40.42
C GLY A 922 11.95 21.10 39.48
N ASP A 923 13.13 20.73 39.99
CA ASP A 923 14.35 20.52 39.20
C ASP A 923 14.55 19.08 38.69
N GLY A 924 13.64 18.18 39.04
CA GLY A 924 13.62 16.78 38.63
C GLY A 924 14.40 15.84 39.56
N GLN A 925 14.97 16.34 40.66
CA GLN A 925 15.63 15.56 41.69
C GLN A 925 14.95 15.79 43.05
N THR A 926 15.14 14.86 43.97
CA THR A 926 14.85 15.08 45.38
C THR A 926 16.18 15.10 46.12
N ASP A 927 16.65 16.30 46.45
CA ASP A 927 17.95 16.51 47.07
C ASP A 927 17.93 17.51 48.23
N ASP A 928 19.11 17.91 48.71
CA ASP A 928 19.27 18.84 49.83
C ASP A 928 18.51 20.16 49.64
N SER A 929 18.36 20.60 48.39
CA SER A 929 17.62 21.81 48.03
C SER A 929 16.13 21.67 48.35
N ASP A 930 15.55 20.50 48.09
CA ASP A 930 14.17 20.18 48.46
C ASP A 930 14.01 19.99 49.96
N PHE A 931 15.01 19.38 50.61
CA PHE A 931 15.01 19.22 52.06
C PHE A 931 15.00 20.59 52.77
N VAL A 932 15.70 21.60 52.24
CA VAL A 932 15.65 22.97 52.78
C VAL A 932 14.23 23.55 52.69
N ILE A 933 13.53 23.31 51.58
CA ILE A 933 12.13 23.74 51.40
C ILE A 933 11.23 23.01 52.41
N PHE A 934 11.36 21.69 52.50
CA PHE A 934 10.61 20.86 53.43
C PHE A 934 10.84 21.29 54.88
N ALA A 935 12.10 21.41 55.32
CA ALA A 935 12.47 21.82 56.68
C ALA A 935 11.96 23.22 57.03
N GLY A 936 11.93 24.13 56.03
CA GLY A 936 11.32 25.44 56.18
C GLY A 936 9.82 25.37 56.49
N ALA A 937 9.08 24.51 55.79
CA ALA A 937 7.65 24.30 56.04
C ALA A 937 7.39 23.53 57.34
N TYR A 938 8.18 22.49 57.61
CA TYR A 938 8.14 21.69 58.84
C TYR A 938 8.28 22.57 60.10
N ASN A 939 9.21 23.53 60.09
CA ASN A 939 9.40 24.46 61.22
C ASN A 939 8.20 25.42 61.45
N ASN A 940 7.43 25.72 60.40
CA ASN A 940 6.23 26.55 60.54
C ASN A 940 5.05 25.77 61.14
N LEU A 941 5.04 24.43 61.01
CA LEU A 941 4.09 23.43 61.53
C LEU A 941 2.63 23.57 61.08
N LEU A 942 2.13 24.79 60.91
CA LEU A 942 0.74 25.09 60.55
C LEU A 942 0.61 25.35 59.05
N CYS A 943 -0.30 24.62 58.41
CA CYS A 943 -0.77 24.88 57.06
C CYS A 943 -2.28 25.24 57.03
N PRO A 944 -2.64 26.54 57.17
CA PRO A 944 -4.04 26.98 57.18
C PRO A 944 -4.71 26.97 55.80
#